data_AF-A0A9P4J370-F1
#
_entry.id   AF-A0A9P4J370-F1
#
_cell.length_a   1.000
_cell.length_b   1.000
_cell.length_c   1.000
_cell.angle_alpha   90.00
_cell.angle_beta   90.00
_cell.angle_gamma   90.00
#
_symmetry.space_group_name_H-M   'P 1'
#
loop_
_entity.id
_entity.type
_entity.pdbx_description
1 polymer ?
#
loop_
_entity_poly.entity_id
_entity_poly.type
_entity_poly.pdbx_seq_one_letter_code
_entity_poly.pdbx_strand_id
1 'polypeptide(L)'
;MAPAIARSDSVAAMDAVQSKNSVMSQPAADGIPADGTGVIKLDPWLEPFKGSLQSRYSKAQKWITDINNSEGGLEKFSRGYEKFGFNVKSNGDIVYREWAPNAMEAYLIGDFNNWNRNSHPMKKDNFGVWEITLPAQRGQSAIAHDSKIKISMVVPNDGHRAERLPAWITRVTQDLSVSPVYDARFWNPPKEQRYVFKNARPPKPASARIYEAHVGISSPEPKVATYKEFTQNTLPRIKNLGYNVIQLMAVMEHAYYASFGYQINSFFAASSRYGFPDDLKELIDTAHGMGITVLLDMVHSHASKNVLDGLNMFDNSDHLYFHEGAKGRHELWDSRLFNYGHHEVLRFLLSNLRFWMDEYQFDGFRFDGVTSMLYKHHGIGTGFSGGYHEYFGDSVDEEAVVYLMIANEMLHNIYPNSITIAEDVSGMPALCLPLSLGGIGFDYRLAMAVPDLYIKWLKEKQDIDWDMGNLAFTLTNRRHGEKTIAYAESHDQALVGDKTLLFWLCDAEMYTNMSTLSPFTPTIERGMGLHKMIRLITHGLGGEGWLNFEGNEFGHPEWLDFPREGNGNSFHYARRQFNLVEDNLLRYRFLNDFDSKMQWTEEKYGWLHSPQAYVSLKHEGDKVIVFERAGLLWIFNFHPTNSFSDYRVGVEQEGTYKIVINTDSPAFGGLSRVAEDTRFFTTPFGWNGRKNFLQVYIPTRTAIFDTEQLPAILNALTTENNGQKLVLEVAQHLGENVVRCIAMDGTEGLTRGQTATDTGNPILIPVGPGTLGRIMNVTGDPIDERGPIKSTKKLPIHADPPEFTDQSTSAEILVTGIKVVDLLAPYARGGKIGLFGGAGVGKTVFIQELINNIAKAHGGYSVFTGVGERTREGNDLYHEMQETGVIQLEGESKVALVFGQMNEPPGARARVALTGLTVAEYFRDEEGQDVLLFIDNIFRFTQAGSEVSALLGRIPSAVGYQPTLAVDMGIMQERITTTQKGSITSVQAVYVPADDLTDPAPATTFAHLDATTVLSRGISELGIYPAVDPLDSKSRMLDPRIVGQDHYDTATRVQQMLQEYKSLQDIIAILGMDELSEADKLTVERARKLQRFLSQPFTVAQVFTGIEGKLVDLKDTIRSFKSIIAGECDDLPEGAFYMVGDIESARSKGEKILADLEKSS
;
A
#
# COMPACT_ATOMS: atom_id res chain seq x y z
N MET A 1 41.81 29.11 -29.51
CA MET A 1 41.94 30.20 -28.52
C MET A 1 40.86 29.98 -27.48
N ALA A 2 41.23 29.63 -26.25
CA ALA A 2 40.30 29.60 -25.12
C ALA A 2 40.51 30.88 -24.29
N PRO A 3 39.46 31.57 -23.83
CA PRO A 3 39.62 32.69 -22.92
C PRO A 3 39.95 32.16 -21.52
N ALA A 4 41.11 32.57 -20.99
CA ALA A 4 41.41 32.36 -19.59
C ALA A 4 40.52 33.28 -18.74
N ILE A 5 39.76 32.71 -17.80
CA ILE A 5 39.07 33.47 -16.75
C ILE A 5 39.90 33.35 -15.48
N ALA A 6 40.33 34.49 -14.96
CA ALA A 6 41.16 34.57 -13.76
C ALA A 6 40.37 34.13 -12.52
N ARG A 7 41.05 33.49 -11.56
CA ARG A 7 40.51 33.32 -10.21
C ARG A 7 40.41 34.69 -9.56
N SER A 8 39.19 35.14 -9.27
CA SER A 8 38.93 36.24 -8.34
C SER A 8 38.77 35.68 -6.94
N ASP A 9 39.53 36.21 -5.98
CA ASP A 9 39.31 35.95 -4.57
C ASP A 9 37.99 36.61 -4.13
N SER A 10 36.90 35.84 -4.17
CA SER A 10 35.63 36.20 -3.56
C SER A 10 35.08 34.97 -2.83
N VAL A 11 35.21 34.99 -1.51
CA VAL A 11 34.36 34.18 -0.64
C VAL A 11 32.92 34.58 -0.98
N ALA A 12 32.19 33.68 -1.64
CA ALA A 12 30.79 33.91 -1.94
C ALA A 12 30.06 34.02 -0.61
N ALA A 13 29.48 35.19 -0.34
CA ALA A 13 28.59 35.36 0.79
C ALA A 13 27.32 34.53 0.53
N MET A 14 27.34 33.28 1.01
CA MET A 14 26.10 32.57 1.32
C MET A 14 25.35 33.41 2.35
N ASP A 15 24.05 33.64 2.13
CA ASP A 15 23.18 34.12 3.19
C ASP A 15 23.35 33.20 4.40
N ALA A 16 23.74 33.78 5.54
CA ALA A 16 24.24 33.00 6.67
C ALA A 16 23.10 32.19 7.30
N VAL A 17 23.02 30.90 6.94
CA VAL A 17 22.12 29.93 7.57
C VAL A 17 22.55 29.75 9.03
N GLN A 18 21.92 30.53 9.90
CA GLN A 18 22.13 30.45 11.35
C GLN A 18 21.53 29.15 11.90
N SER A 19 22.32 28.39 12.66
CA SER A 19 21.81 27.21 13.35
C SER A 19 20.77 27.62 14.41
N LYS A 20 19.72 26.81 14.57
CA LYS A 20 18.80 26.93 15.72
C LYS A 20 19.36 26.29 16.99
N ASN A 21 20.48 25.56 16.89
CA ASN A 21 21.04 24.77 17.99
C ASN A 21 22.19 25.47 18.75
N SER A 22 22.72 26.58 18.24
CA SER A 22 23.84 27.33 18.84
C SER A 22 23.39 28.64 19.51
N VAL A 23 24.02 28.99 20.64
CA VAL A 23 23.81 30.28 21.33
C VAL A 23 24.50 31.43 20.60
N MET A 24 25.59 31.13 19.88
CA MET A 24 26.36 32.13 19.12
C MET A 24 25.63 32.58 17.84
N SER A 25 24.76 31.75 17.29
CA SER A 25 23.96 32.07 16.09
C SER A 25 22.63 32.77 16.40
N GLN A 26 21.99 32.47 17.54
CA GLN A 26 20.82 33.22 18.04
C GLN A 26 20.89 33.43 19.56
N PRO A 27 20.98 34.68 20.05
CA PRO A 27 20.76 34.95 21.47
C PRO A 27 19.32 34.59 21.86
N ALA A 28 19.12 34.22 23.13
CA ALA A 28 17.85 33.73 23.62
C ALA A 28 16.69 34.70 23.32
N ALA A 29 15.57 34.18 22.81
CA ALA A 29 14.42 34.97 22.40
C ALA A 29 13.82 35.77 23.58
N ASP A 30 13.16 36.89 23.27
CA ASP A 30 12.68 37.86 24.26
C ASP A 30 11.95 37.20 25.45
N GLY A 31 12.49 37.43 26.64
CA GLY A 31 11.96 36.94 27.91
C GLY A 31 12.43 35.55 28.35
N ILE A 32 13.31 34.84 27.62
CA ILE A 32 13.93 33.58 28.08
C ILE A 32 15.12 33.87 29.02
N PRO A 33 15.24 33.22 30.19
CA PRO A 33 16.39 33.39 31.08
C PRO A 33 17.72 32.94 30.44
N ALA A 34 18.73 33.81 30.49
CA ALA A 34 20.08 33.55 29.97
C ALA A 34 21.00 32.80 30.96
N ASP A 35 20.44 32.12 31.96
CA ASP A 35 21.14 31.38 33.03
C ASP A 35 21.08 29.85 32.85
N GLY A 36 20.63 29.38 31.69
CA GLY A 36 20.45 27.96 31.39
C GLY A 36 19.14 27.35 31.90
N THR A 37 18.16 28.19 32.30
CA THR A 37 16.87 27.72 32.84
C THR A 37 15.70 27.85 31.85
N GLY A 38 15.98 28.22 30.59
CA GLY A 38 14.98 28.35 29.52
C GLY A 38 14.15 27.08 29.27
N VAL A 39 14.73 25.89 29.44
CA VAL A 39 14.04 24.59 29.34
C VAL A 39 12.84 24.47 30.27
N ILE A 40 12.83 25.16 31.42
CA ILE A 40 11.72 25.12 32.39
C ILE A 40 10.42 25.71 31.79
N LYS A 41 10.53 26.59 30.77
CA LYS A 41 9.35 27.09 30.05
C LYS A 41 8.69 26.04 29.16
N LEU A 42 9.47 25.08 28.66
CA LEU A 42 8.98 23.95 27.87
C LEU A 42 8.51 22.81 28.77
N ASP A 43 9.21 22.62 29.90
CA ASP A 43 8.91 21.60 30.89
C ASP A 43 9.00 22.16 32.33
N PRO A 44 7.87 22.64 32.90
CA PRO A 44 7.83 23.19 34.26
C PRO A 44 8.21 22.20 35.37
N TRP A 45 8.22 20.89 35.11
CA TRP A 45 8.62 19.88 36.10
C TRP A 45 10.13 19.90 36.40
N LEU A 46 10.92 20.65 35.63
CA LEU A 46 12.34 20.89 35.87
C LEU A 46 12.63 21.98 36.92
N GLU A 47 11.65 22.78 37.37
CA GLU A 47 11.89 23.86 38.35
C GLU A 47 12.58 23.41 39.66
N PRO A 48 12.28 22.24 40.27
CA PRO A 48 13.01 21.75 41.45
C PRO A 48 14.50 21.48 41.20
N PHE A 49 14.91 21.30 39.94
CA PHE A 49 16.27 20.96 39.51
C PHE A 49 17.02 22.13 38.87
N LYS A 50 16.45 23.34 38.98
CA LYS A 50 17.01 24.60 38.47
C LYS A 50 18.48 24.83 38.84
N GLY A 51 18.88 24.49 40.07
CA GLY A 51 20.27 24.60 40.51
C GLY A 51 21.25 23.72 39.72
N SER A 52 20.85 22.48 39.39
CA SER A 52 21.66 21.56 38.57
C SER A 52 21.77 22.06 37.12
N LEU A 53 20.69 22.62 36.56
CA LEU A 53 20.69 23.23 35.23
C LEU A 53 21.62 24.45 35.17
N GLN A 54 21.50 25.38 36.13
CA GLN A 54 22.36 26.55 36.26
C GLN A 54 23.84 26.17 36.45
N SER A 55 24.14 25.13 37.26
CA SER A 55 25.50 24.60 37.47
C SER A 55 26.14 24.18 36.15
N ARG A 56 25.47 23.28 35.40
CA ARG A 56 25.97 22.73 34.13
C ARG A 56 26.15 23.82 33.08
N TYR A 57 25.16 24.69 32.91
CA TYR A 57 25.22 25.81 31.97
C TYR A 57 26.37 26.77 32.31
N SER A 58 26.51 27.16 33.59
CA SER A 58 27.59 28.05 34.04
C SER A 58 28.97 27.44 33.82
N LYS A 59 29.13 26.12 34.02
CA LYS A 59 30.38 25.41 33.77
C LYS A 59 30.72 25.33 32.27
N ALA A 60 29.74 25.08 31.40
CA ALA A 60 29.92 25.11 29.96
C ALA A 60 30.30 26.51 29.46
N GLN A 61 29.57 27.55 29.89
CA GLN A 61 29.88 28.95 29.55
C GLN A 61 31.26 29.38 30.06
N LYS A 62 31.67 28.92 31.26
CA LYS A 62 33.02 29.15 31.77
C LYS A 62 34.08 28.55 30.86
N TRP A 63 33.97 27.26 30.50
CA TRP A 63 34.92 26.62 29.58
C TRP A 63 34.98 27.32 28.22
N ILE A 64 33.84 27.68 27.63
CA ILE A 64 33.78 28.44 26.38
C ILE A 64 34.51 29.78 26.53
N THR A 65 34.29 30.49 27.64
CA THR A 65 34.97 31.76 27.94
C THR A 65 36.48 31.58 28.13
N ASP A 66 36.90 30.57 28.89
CA ASP A 66 38.31 30.28 29.14
C ASP A 66 39.04 29.89 27.84
N ILE A 67 38.41 29.09 26.96
CA ILE A 67 38.92 28.74 25.62
C ILE A 67 38.94 29.96 24.69
N ASN A 68 37.92 30.82 24.71
CA ASN A 68 37.90 32.07 23.95
C ASN A 68 39.08 32.98 24.33
N ASN A 69 39.36 33.12 25.63
CA ASN A 69 40.41 33.97 26.16
C ASN A 69 41.83 33.40 25.96
N SER A 70 42.02 32.08 26.12
CA SER A 70 43.35 31.44 26.12
C SER A 70 43.79 30.89 24.77
N GLU A 71 42.85 30.40 23.95
CA GLU A 71 43.13 29.65 22.71
C GLU A 71 42.61 30.36 21.45
N GLY A 72 41.88 31.47 21.63
CA GLY A 72 41.27 32.24 20.56
C GLY A 72 39.96 31.63 20.03
N GLY A 73 39.30 30.81 20.85
CA GLY A 73 37.94 30.29 20.64
C GLY A 73 37.84 28.86 20.12
N LEU A 74 36.64 28.27 20.25
CA LEU A 74 36.35 26.87 19.94
C LEU A 74 36.80 26.46 18.51
N GLU A 75 36.67 27.38 17.55
CA GLU A 75 37.09 27.19 16.15
C GLU A 75 38.59 26.89 16.03
N LYS A 76 39.44 27.62 16.77
CA LYS A 76 40.91 27.44 16.76
C LYS A 76 41.36 26.34 17.73
N PHE A 77 40.65 26.18 18.83
CA PHE A 77 40.94 25.16 19.83
C PHE A 77 40.78 23.75 19.27
N SER A 78 39.73 23.54 18.47
CA SER A 78 39.43 22.28 17.77
C SER A 78 40.30 22.01 16.54
N ARG A 79 41.15 22.94 16.10
CA ARG A 79 42.24 22.65 15.15
C ARG A 79 43.48 22.07 15.83
N GLY A 80 43.31 21.31 16.91
CA GLY A 80 44.41 20.68 17.63
C GLY A 80 45.25 19.75 16.74
N TYR A 81 44.64 19.09 15.76
CA TYR A 81 45.33 18.23 14.79
C TYR A 81 46.27 19.00 13.83
N GLU A 82 46.07 20.31 13.62
CA GLU A 82 47.00 21.18 12.89
C GLU A 82 48.25 21.55 13.73
N LYS A 83 48.29 21.15 15.02
CA LYS A 83 49.36 21.43 15.98
C LYS A 83 50.01 20.15 16.52
N PHE A 84 49.19 19.19 16.95
CA PHE A 84 49.56 17.89 17.52
C PHE A 84 49.62 16.81 16.44
N GLY A 85 50.30 15.70 16.72
CA GLY A 85 50.62 14.73 15.68
C GLY A 85 51.60 15.29 14.65
N PHE A 86 51.61 14.73 13.45
CA PHE A 86 52.58 15.08 12.41
C PHE A 86 52.03 16.11 11.44
N ASN A 87 52.65 17.30 11.43
CA ASN A 87 52.27 18.42 10.60
C ASN A 87 53.38 18.77 9.62
N VAL A 88 53.10 18.62 8.31
CA VAL A 88 54.07 18.86 7.23
C VAL A 88 53.90 20.29 6.72
N LYS A 89 54.94 21.11 6.90
CA LYS A 89 54.97 22.51 6.46
C LYS A 89 55.15 22.62 4.93
N SER A 90 54.81 23.77 4.38
CA SER A 90 54.94 24.08 2.95
C SER A 90 56.38 24.02 2.41
N ASN A 91 57.39 24.10 3.27
CA ASN A 91 58.81 23.92 2.93
C ASN A 91 59.28 22.45 3.03
N GLY A 92 58.40 21.52 3.38
CA GLY A 92 58.69 20.08 3.54
C GLY A 92 59.11 19.65 4.94
N ASP A 93 59.36 20.60 5.87
CA ASP A 93 59.69 20.29 7.26
C ASP A 93 58.53 19.59 7.96
N ILE A 94 58.82 18.62 8.82
CA ILE A 94 57.83 17.92 9.62
C ILE A 94 57.93 18.42 11.06
N VAL A 95 56.84 18.94 11.61
CA VAL A 95 56.71 19.16 13.06
C VAL A 95 55.92 17.99 13.65
N TYR A 96 56.45 17.36 14.68
CA TYR A 96 55.72 16.39 15.49
C TYR A 96 55.55 16.95 16.91
N ARG A 97 54.31 16.96 17.41
CA ARG A 97 54.00 17.28 18.81
C ARG A 97 53.17 16.21 19.47
N GLU A 98 53.43 15.99 20.76
CA GLU A 98 52.75 14.98 21.57
C GLU A 98 52.60 15.43 23.03
N TRP A 99 51.46 15.14 23.66
CA TRP A 99 51.26 15.44 25.08
C TRP A 99 51.65 14.23 25.94
N ALA A 100 52.70 14.39 26.75
CA ALA A 100 53.23 13.35 27.64
C ALA A 100 53.92 13.97 28.88
N PRO A 101 53.14 14.57 29.80
CA PRO A 101 53.65 15.29 30.97
C PRO A 101 54.41 14.39 31.95
N ASN A 102 54.11 13.10 32.07
CA ASN A 102 54.85 12.18 32.95
C ASN A 102 56.21 11.75 32.36
N ALA A 103 56.40 11.81 31.04
CA ALA A 103 57.67 11.43 30.41
C ALA A 103 58.82 12.34 30.87
N MET A 104 59.99 11.75 31.10
CA MET A 104 61.24 12.43 31.46
C MET A 104 62.07 12.80 30.23
N GLU A 105 62.08 11.90 29.23
CA GLU A 105 62.68 12.11 27.91
C GLU A 105 61.73 11.55 26.85
N ALA A 106 61.67 12.15 25.66
CA ALA A 106 60.93 11.62 24.52
C ALA A 106 61.77 11.72 23.22
N TYR A 107 61.65 10.70 22.38
CA TYR A 107 62.36 10.56 21.11
C TYR A 107 61.41 10.08 20.02
N LEU A 108 61.53 10.63 18.81
CA LEU A 108 60.82 10.14 17.64
C LEU A 108 61.64 9.03 16.95
N ILE A 109 61.04 7.85 16.74
CA ILE A 109 61.70 6.69 16.13
C ILE A 109 60.90 6.13 14.96
N GLY A 110 61.56 5.44 14.04
CA GLY A 110 60.92 4.76 12.93
C GLY A 110 61.92 4.32 11.86
N ASP A 111 61.40 3.86 10.72
CA ASP A 111 62.24 3.39 9.61
C ASP A 111 63.23 4.47 9.14
N PHE A 112 62.79 5.74 9.11
CA PHE A 112 63.59 6.90 8.69
C PHE A 112 64.89 7.11 9.49
N ASN A 113 64.98 6.58 10.71
CA ASN A 113 66.17 6.67 11.55
C ASN A 113 66.72 5.29 11.99
N ASN A 114 66.35 4.22 11.27
CA ASN A 114 66.68 2.83 11.61
C ASN A 114 66.30 2.47 13.06
N TRP A 115 65.16 2.98 13.54
CA TRP A 115 64.64 2.77 14.90
C TRP A 115 65.60 3.22 16.02
N ASN A 116 66.47 4.20 15.76
CA ASN A 116 67.46 4.66 16.72
C ASN A 116 66.84 5.53 17.84
N ARG A 117 66.59 4.86 18.96
CA ARG A 117 66.03 5.34 20.25
C ARG A 117 66.63 6.61 20.87
N ASN A 118 67.80 7.05 20.42
CA ASN A 118 68.50 8.21 21.00
C ASN A 118 68.77 9.34 19.98
N SER A 119 68.41 9.14 18.70
CA SER A 119 68.86 9.99 17.59
C SER A 119 68.07 11.29 17.40
N HIS A 120 66.79 11.31 17.77
CA HIS A 120 65.86 12.40 17.49
C HIS A 120 65.12 12.82 18.78
N PRO A 121 65.82 13.44 19.76
CA PRO A 121 65.21 13.90 21.00
C PRO A 121 64.22 15.04 20.75
N MET A 122 63.08 14.97 21.44
CA MET A 122 62.05 16.01 21.47
C MET A 122 62.34 17.00 22.61
N LYS A 123 61.74 18.19 22.56
CA LYS A 123 61.82 19.21 23.61
C LYS A 123 60.49 19.35 24.33
N LYS A 124 60.48 19.23 25.65
CA LYS A 124 59.30 19.43 26.51
C LYS A 124 59.07 20.92 26.78
N ASP A 125 57.82 21.37 26.74
CA ASP A 125 57.40 22.70 27.19
C ASP A 125 56.89 22.72 28.64
N ASN A 126 56.40 23.87 29.09
CA ASN A 126 55.90 24.08 30.46
C ASN A 126 54.58 23.34 30.75
N PHE A 127 53.86 22.85 29.73
CA PHE A 127 52.59 22.14 29.85
C PHE A 127 52.73 20.62 29.64
N GLY A 128 53.97 20.14 29.43
CA GLY A 128 54.27 18.73 29.20
C GLY A 128 54.04 18.28 27.75
N VAL A 129 53.94 19.21 26.81
CA VAL A 129 53.93 18.93 25.37
C VAL A 129 55.37 18.80 24.88
N TRP A 130 55.65 17.73 24.15
CA TRP A 130 56.93 17.46 23.51
C TRP A 130 56.87 17.86 22.04
N GLU A 131 57.87 18.59 21.54
CA GLU A 131 57.99 18.98 20.13
C GLU A 131 59.33 18.53 19.52
N ILE A 132 59.29 18.09 18.25
CA ILE A 132 60.47 18.05 17.37
C ILE A 132 60.13 18.60 15.99
N THR A 133 61.06 19.34 15.38
CA THR A 133 61.01 19.71 13.96
C THR A 133 62.11 18.95 13.21
N LEU A 134 61.72 18.15 12.21
CA LEU A 134 62.61 17.48 11.28
C LEU A 134 62.72 18.32 9.99
N PRO A 135 63.91 18.87 9.65
CA PRO A 135 64.06 19.70 8.47
C PRO A 135 64.00 18.88 7.18
N ALA A 136 63.44 19.45 6.12
CA ALA A 136 63.37 18.82 4.80
C ALA A 136 64.77 18.48 4.25
N GLN A 137 64.94 17.27 3.71
CA GLN A 137 66.18 16.86 3.06
C GLN A 137 66.04 17.02 1.54
N ARG A 138 66.80 17.96 0.95
CA ARG A 138 66.77 18.27 -0.50
C ARG A 138 65.36 18.60 -1.03
N GLY A 139 64.52 19.22 -0.20
CA GLY A 139 63.13 19.57 -0.55
C GLY A 139 62.12 18.42 -0.40
N GLN A 140 62.54 17.25 0.08
CA GLN A 140 61.66 16.13 0.42
C GLN A 140 61.52 16.02 1.95
N SER A 141 60.36 15.56 2.42
CA SER A 141 60.10 15.34 3.84
C SER A 141 61.05 14.29 4.45
N ALA A 142 61.52 14.53 5.67
CA ALA A 142 62.52 13.69 6.33
C ALA A 142 62.03 12.27 6.71
N ILE A 143 60.71 12.05 6.72
CA ILE A 143 60.07 10.75 6.89
C ILE A 143 59.37 10.42 5.57
N ALA A 144 59.57 9.20 5.05
CA ALA A 144 58.93 8.75 3.84
C ALA A 144 57.45 8.39 4.09
N HIS A 145 56.58 8.67 3.12
CA HIS A 145 55.17 8.29 3.14
C HIS A 145 54.98 6.79 3.42
N ASP A 146 54.00 6.47 4.27
CA ASP A 146 53.60 5.11 4.72
C ASP A 146 54.73 4.27 5.40
N SER A 147 55.85 4.91 5.76
CA SER A 147 56.88 4.31 6.62
C SER A 147 56.44 4.22 8.08
N LYS A 148 56.99 3.25 8.82
CA LYS A 148 56.63 2.99 10.21
C LYS A 148 57.30 3.99 11.17
N ILE A 149 56.55 4.41 12.18
CA ILE A 149 56.95 5.41 13.18
C ILE A 149 56.39 5.07 14.57
N LYS A 150 57.10 5.44 15.65
CA LYS A 150 56.62 5.40 17.04
C LYS A 150 57.24 6.55 17.85
N ILE A 151 56.63 6.91 18.97
CA ILE A 151 57.27 7.72 20.01
C ILE A 151 57.91 6.78 21.05
N SER A 152 59.10 7.12 21.52
CA SER A 152 59.87 6.39 22.52
C SER A 152 60.12 7.30 23.72
N MET A 153 59.56 6.97 24.87
CA MET A 153 59.58 7.78 26.08
C MET A 153 60.33 7.06 27.21
N VAL A 154 61.12 7.80 27.99
CA VAL A 154 61.66 7.35 29.27
C VAL A 154 60.73 7.86 30.37
N VAL A 155 60.25 6.96 31.22
CA VAL A 155 59.23 7.27 32.23
C VAL A 155 59.74 7.06 33.67
N PRO A 156 59.11 7.67 34.69
CA PRO A 156 59.58 7.64 36.07
C PRO A 156 59.56 6.25 36.74
N ASN A 157 60.03 6.21 37.99
CA ASN A 157 60.14 5.07 38.90
C ASN A 157 61.17 3.99 38.52
N ASP A 158 61.24 3.55 37.25
CA ASP A 158 62.16 2.46 36.84
C ASP A 158 63.18 2.88 35.76
N GLY A 159 63.02 4.06 35.15
CA GLY A 159 63.81 4.46 33.96
C GLY A 159 63.51 3.60 32.73
N HIS A 160 62.44 2.80 32.76
CA HIS A 160 62.00 1.98 31.64
C HIS A 160 61.60 2.84 30.43
N ARG A 161 61.82 2.27 29.24
CA ARG A 161 61.50 2.92 27.96
C ARG A 161 60.19 2.37 27.42
N ALA A 162 59.19 3.23 27.33
CA ALA A 162 57.90 2.95 26.73
C ALA A 162 57.89 3.36 25.26
N GLU A 163 57.46 2.46 24.37
CA GLU A 163 57.22 2.79 22.96
C GLU A 163 55.70 2.74 22.71
N ARG A 164 55.18 3.75 21.99
CA ARG A 164 53.74 3.94 21.74
C ARG A 164 53.48 4.39 20.30
N LEU A 165 52.27 4.13 19.83
CA LEU A 165 51.74 4.78 18.63
C LEU A 165 51.35 6.22 18.99
N PRO A 166 51.78 7.25 18.23
CA PRO A 166 51.41 8.64 18.48
C PRO A 166 49.90 8.84 18.63
N ALA A 167 49.43 9.58 19.64
CA ALA A 167 48.00 9.63 19.99
C ALA A 167 47.14 10.28 18.88
N TRP A 168 47.77 11.13 18.07
CA TRP A 168 47.19 11.88 16.95
C TRP A 168 47.54 11.26 15.58
N ILE A 169 47.84 9.96 15.53
CA ILE A 169 48.18 9.28 14.28
C ILE A 169 46.96 9.13 13.36
N THR A 170 47.13 9.44 12.07
CA THR A 170 46.06 9.39 11.06
C THR A 170 45.97 8.08 10.29
N ARG A 171 46.95 7.19 10.46
CA ARG A 171 46.95 5.83 9.91
C ARG A 171 47.81 4.90 10.75
N VAL A 172 47.28 3.72 11.01
CA VAL A 172 48.04 2.57 11.52
C VAL A 172 47.81 1.38 10.57
N THR A 173 48.52 0.27 10.75
CA THR A 173 48.31 -0.99 10.03
C THR A 173 48.69 -2.17 10.90
N GLN A 174 48.05 -3.32 10.74
CA GLN A 174 48.43 -4.59 11.35
C GLN A 174 48.99 -5.55 10.30
N ASP A 175 50.06 -6.28 10.65
CA ASP A 175 50.56 -7.41 9.86
C ASP A 175 50.58 -8.64 10.75
N LEU A 176 49.52 -9.45 10.66
CA LEU A 176 49.32 -10.65 11.48
C LEU A 176 50.39 -11.73 11.27
N SER A 177 51.19 -11.65 10.20
CA SER A 177 52.33 -12.56 10.00
C SER A 177 53.55 -12.18 10.84
N VAL A 178 53.60 -10.94 11.35
CA VAL A 178 54.70 -10.38 12.14
C VAL A 178 54.31 -10.14 13.59
N SER A 179 53.14 -9.54 13.85
CA SER A 179 52.71 -9.13 15.18
C SER A 179 51.18 -8.90 15.25
N PRO A 180 50.51 -9.27 16.36
CA PRO A 180 49.13 -8.86 16.60
C PRO A 180 48.99 -7.36 16.95
N VAL A 181 50.09 -6.65 17.23
CA VAL A 181 50.09 -5.22 17.59
C VAL A 181 50.17 -4.36 16.33
N TYR A 182 49.40 -3.28 16.27
CA TYR A 182 49.45 -2.32 15.15
C TYR A 182 50.76 -1.50 15.12
N ASP A 183 51.14 -1.06 13.92
CA ASP A 183 52.20 -0.09 13.68
C ASP A 183 51.64 1.21 13.09
N ALA A 184 52.07 2.35 13.61
CA ALA A 184 51.73 3.68 13.08
C ALA A 184 52.47 3.98 11.78
N ARG A 185 51.76 4.59 10.82
CA ARG A 185 52.25 4.92 9.49
C ARG A 185 52.24 6.42 9.26
N PHE A 186 53.35 6.97 8.77
CA PHE A 186 53.41 8.39 8.41
C PHE A 186 52.61 8.68 7.13
N TRP A 187 51.33 9.00 7.27
CA TRP A 187 50.42 9.23 6.15
C TRP A 187 50.55 10.63 5.56
N ASN A 188 51.52 10.81 4.65
CA ASN A 188 51.70 12.03 3.87
C ASN A 188 51.79 11.73 2.35
N PRO A 189 50.69 11.34 1.68
CA PRO A 189 50.73 11.03 0.25
C PRO A 189 51.14 12.26 -0.59
N PRO A 190 51.83 12.05 -1.74
CA PRO A 190 52.17 13.10 -2.70
C PRO A 190 50.95 13.93 -3.10
N LYS A 191 51.16 15.22 -3.40
CA LYS A 191 50.06 16.16 -3.66
C LYS A 191 49.19 15.75 -4.85
N GLU A 192 49.78 15.06 -5.81
CA GLU A 192 49.17 14.54 -7.03
C GLU A 192 48.36 13.25 -6.79
N GLN A 193 48.57 12.59 -5.65
CA GLN A 193 47.91 11.33 -5.25
C GLN A 193 46.84 11.52 -4.17
N ARG A 194 46.82 12.67 -3.49
CA ARG A 194 45.80 13.03 -2.49
C ARG A 194 44.42 13.11 -3.13
N TYR A 195 43.43 12.51 -2.48
CA TYR A 195 42.03 12.69 -2.85
C TYR A 195 41.62 14.17 -2.73
N VAL A 196 40.81 14.62 -3.70
CA VAL A 196 40.19 15.94 -3.70
C VAL A 196 38.69 15.73 -3.89
N PHE A 197 37.91 16.15 -2.89
CA PHE A 197 36.44 16.13 -2.94
C PHE A 197 35.93 16.91 -4.15
N LYS A 198 34.97 16.30 -4.87
CA LYS A 198 34.40 16.81 -6.13
C LYS A 198 32.99 17.35 -5.93
N ASN A 199 32.25 16.78 -4.98
CA ASN A 199 30.88 17.14 -4.66
C ASN A 199 30.86 18.05 -3.42
N ALA A 200 29.74 18.76 -3.26
CA ALA A 200 29.45 19.49 -2.03
C ALA A 200 28.60 18.61 -1.10
N ARG A 201 28.75 18.83 0.21
CA ARG A 201 27.88 18.25 1.24
C ARG A 201 26.40 18.48 0.89
N PRO A 202 25.53 17.48 1.05
CA PRO A 202 24.09 17.65 0.82
C PRO A 202 23.47 18.64 1.82
N PRO A 203 22.31 19.24 1.51
CA PRO A 203 21.55 20.02 2.49
C PRO A 203 21.06 19.12 3.64
N LYS A 204 20.93 19.68 4.84
CA LYS A 204 20.37 18.96 6.01
C LYS A 204 18.97 18.43 5.64
N PRO A 205 18.71 17.11 5.67
CA PRO A 205 17.40 16.56 5.30
C PRO A 205 16.33 17.00 6.28
N ALA A 206 15.09 17.16 5.80
CA ALA A 206 13.95 17.52 6.63
C ALA A 206 13.67 16.45 7.71
N SER A 207 13.73 15.18 7.30
CA SER A 207 13.66 13.99 8.15
C SER A 207 14.83 13.05 7.82
N ALA A 208 15.49 12.53 8.86
CA ALA A 208 16.59 11.60 8.70
C ALA A 208 16.05 10.17 8.51
N ARG A 209 16.28 9.58 7.33
CA ARG A 209 16.08 8.16 7.02
C ARG A 209 17.44 7.51 6.92
N ILE A 210 17.87 6.90 8.02
CA ILE A 210 19.23 6.44 8.28
C ILE A 210 19.38 4.96 7.91
N TYR A 211 20.34 4.67 7.04
CA TYR A 211 20.85 3.32 6.82
C TYR A 211 22.12 3.14 7.67
N GLU A 212 22.03 2.38 8.74
CA GLU A 212 23.16 2.04 9.61
C GLU A 212 23.96 0.89 8.99
N ALA A 213 25.25 1.09 8.76
CA ALA A 213 26.08 0.14 8.04
C ALA A 213 27.53 0.09 8.55
N HIS A 214 28.13 -1.08 8.42
CA HIS A 214 29.50 -1.40 8.78
C HIS A 214 30.25 -1.94 7.56
N VAL A 215 31.13 -1.12 6.98
CA VAL A 215 31.85 -1.37 5.73
C VAL A 215 32.41 -2.80 5.61
N GLY A 216 33.03 -3.30 6.68
CA GLY A 216 33.70 -4.60 6.67
C GLY A 216 32.81 -5.84 6.53
N ILE A 217 31.48 -5.71 6.69
CA ILE A 217 30.53 -6.84 6.54
C ILE A 217 29.60 -6.67 5.34
N SER A 218 29.65 -5.53 4.63
CA SER A 218 28.77 -5.18 3.50
C SER A 218 29.10 -5.92 2.20
N SER A 219 29.36 -7.23 2.26
CA SER A 219 29.59 -8.12 1.12
C SER A 219 29.01 -9.51 1.38
N PRO A 220 28.52 -10.24 0.36
CA PRO A 220 28.14 -11.65 0.50
C PRO A 220 29.31 -12.62 0.77
N GLU A 221 30.54 -12.18 0.51
CA GLU A 221 31.75 -12.99 0.73
C GLU A 221 32.15 -13.00 2.22
N PRO A 222 32.58 -14.14 2.78
CA PRO A 222 33.03 -14.24 4.17
C PRO A 222 34.45 -13.69 4.33
N LYS A 223 34.60 -12.37 4.18
CA LYS A 223 35.86 -11.60 4.28
C LYS A 223 35.58 -10.22 4.87
N VAL A 224 36.63 -9.47 5.22
CA VAL A 224 36.47 -8.03 5.44
C VAL A 224 36.31 -7.33 4.09
N ALA A 225 35.17 -6.67 3.88
CA ALA A 225 34.92 -5.84 2.70
C ALA A 225 35.56 -4.44 2.82
N THR A 226 35.80 -3.81 1.66
CA THR A 226 36.57 -2.57 1.54
C THR A 226 35.70 -1.33 1.34
N TYR A 227 36.26 -0.14 1.60
CA TYR A 227 35.61 1.14 1.30
C TYR A 227 35.23 1.25 -0.19
N LYS A 228 36.04 0.70 -1.11
CA LYS A 228 35.74 0.72 -2.55
C LYS A 228 34.59 -0.22 -2.93
N GLU A 229 34.54 -1.42 -2.37
CA GLU A 229 33.41 -2.34 -2.56
C GLU A 229 32.12 -1.72 -2.04
N PHE A 230 32.14 -1.08 -0.86
CA PHE A 230 31.00 -0.35 -0.32
C PHE A 230 30.56 0.80 -1.24
N THR A 231 31.52 1.58 -1.73
CA THR A 231 31.28 2.71 -2.65
C THR A 231 30.62 2.27 -3.96
N GLN A 232 31.08 1.14 -4.52
CA GLN A 232 30.63 0.64 -5.81
C GLN A 232 29.31 -0.15 -5.73
N ASN A 233 29.11 -0.93 -4.67
CA ASN A 233 28.03 -1.91 -4.58
C ASN A 233 26.93 -1.48 -3.59
N THR A 234 27.31 -0.93 -2.43
CA THR A 234 26.37 -0.64 -1.34
C THR A 234 25.74 0.74 -1.45
N LEU A 235 26.49 1.79 -1.83
CA LEU A 235 25.92 3.13 -2.00
C LEU A 235 24.75 3.18 -3.01
N PRO A 236 24.83 2.55 -4.21
CA PRO A 236 23.69 2.51 -5.13
C PRO A 236 22.46 1.80 -4.53
N ARG A 237 22.67 0.72 -3.76
CA ARG A 237 21.61 0.00 -3.06
C ARG A 237 20.90 0.90 -2.05
N ILE A 238 21.65 1.58 -1.18
CA ILE A 238 21.13 2.52 -0.17
C ILE A 238 20.34 3.64 -0.86
N LYS A 239 20.85 4.19 -1.97
CA LYS A 239 20.15 5.22 -2.74
C LYS A 239 18.82 4.72 -3.34
N ASN A 240 18.82 3.53 -3.93
CA ASN A 240 17.63 2.93 -4.56
C ASN A 240 16.55 2.57 -3.51
N LEU A 241 16.96 2.22 -2.29
CA LEU A 241 16.06 2.02 -1.16
C LEU A 241 15.45 3.33 -0.61
N GLY A 242 15.89 4.52 -1.04
CA GLY A 242 15.29 5.80 -0.64
C GLY A 242 15.79 6.38 0.69
N TYR A 243 16.83 5.79 1.28
CA TYR A 243 17.53 6.36 2.44
C TYR A 243 18.30 7.63 2.03
N ASN A 244 18.33 8.62 2.93
CA ASN A 244 18.97 9.93 2.69
C ASN A 244 20.12 10.22 3.67
N VAL A 245 20.31 9.38 4.69
CA VAL A 245 21.42 9.41 5.64
C VAL A 245 22.05 8.02 5.74
N ILE A 246 23.38 7.94 5.87
CA ILE A 246 24.11 6.75 6.29
C ILE A 246 24.68 7.00 7.68
N GLN A 247 24.53 6.05 8.60
CA GLN A 247 25.27 6.00 9.85
C GLN A 247 26.41 4.99 9.67
N LEU A 248 27.65 5.47 9.60
CA LEU A 248 28.81 4.66 9.24
C LEU A 248 29.55 4.20 10.50
N MET A 249 29.35 2.93 10.86
CA MET A 249 29.90 2.31 12.06
C MET A 249 31.38 1.94 11.88
N ALA A 250 32.10 1.79 13.00
CA ALA A 250 33.44 1.20 13.09
C ALA A 250 34.55 1.85 12.23
N VAL A 251 34.37 3.10 11.81
CA VAL A 251 35.37 3.83 11.00
C VAL A 251 36.60 4.20 11.82
N MET A 252 36.43 4.64 13.07
CA MET A 252 37.55 4.92 13.98
C MET A 252 38.32 3.63 14.27
N GLU A 253 39.64 3.68 14.19
CA GLU A 253 40.47 2.47 14.25
C GLU A 253 40.41 1.78 15.62
N HIS A 254 40.09 0.49 15.58
CA HIS A 254 39.84 -0.39 16.72
C HIS A 254 40.58 -1.72 16.49
N ALA A 255 41.41 -2.18 17.43
CA ALA A 255 42.27 -3.35 17.20
C ALA A 255 41.49 -4.68 17.25
N TYR A 256 40.40 -4.74 18.03
CA TYR A 256 39.55 -5.92 18.17
C TYR A 256 38.33 -5.82 17.23
N TYR A 257 38.35 -6.54 16.10
CA TYR A 257 37.30 -6.43 15.07
C TYR A 257 35.90 -6.82 15.59
N ALA A 258 35.83 -7.85 16.44
CA ALA A 258 34.60 -8.27 17.11
C ALA A 258 34.12 -7.33 18.24
N SER A 259 34.77 -6.18 18.46
CA SER A 259 34.17 -5.06 19.20
C SER A 259 33.14 -4.27 18.39
N PHE A 260 32.98 -4.60 17.11
CA PHE A 260 32.07 -3.92 16.18
C PHE A 260 32.36 -2.41 15.99
N GLY A 261 33.56 -1.97 16.36
CA GLY A 261 33.96 -0.56 16.32
C GLY A 261 33.99 0.13 17.68
N TYR A 262 33.48 -0.46 18.75
CA TYR A 262 33.41 0.23 20.06
C TYR A 262 34.75 0.29 20.81
N GLN A 263 35.69 -0.63 20.57
CA GLN A 263 36.99 -0.62 21.28
C GLN A 263 38.04 0.23 20.54
N ILE A 264 37.92 1.56 20.63
CA ILE A 264 38.82 2.48 19.91
C ILE A 264 40.25 2.43 20.43
N ASN A 265 41.18 2.35 19.49
CA ASN A 265 42.63 2.34 19.68
C ASN A 265 43.27 3.66 19.23
N SER A 266 42.96 4.13 18.02
CA SER A 266 43.57 5.32 17.40
C SER A 266 42.48 6.26 16.86
N PHE A 267 42.13 7.26 17.65
CA PHE A 267 40.96 8.13 17.43
C PHE A 267 40.99 8.92 16.11
N PHE A 268 42.18 9.26 15.60
CA PHE A 268 42.37 10.03 14.36
C PHE A 268 42.63 9.15 13.13
N ALA A 269 42.65 7.82 13.28
CA ALA A 269 42.89 6.90 12.18
C ALA A 269 41.58 6.31 11.65
N ALA A 270 41.39 6.39 10.33
CA ALA A 270 40.39 5.59 9.64
C ALA A 270 40.86 4.13 9.58
N SER A 271 39.95 3.20 9.90
CA SER A 271 40.25 1.78 10.08
C SER A 271 40.91 1.18 8.84
N SER A 272 42.17 0.78 9.02
CA SER A 272 43.05 0.30 7.95
C SER A 272 42.63 -1.04 7.35
N ARG A 273 41.67 -1.74 7.98
CA ARG A 273 41.08 -2.98 7.47
C ARG A 273 40.33 -2.80 6.15
N TYR A 274 39.70 -1.63 5.96
CA TYR A 274 38.81 -1.41 4.81
C TYR A 274 39.50 -0.70 3.64
N GLY A 275 40.73 -0.18 3.82
CA GLY A 275 41.51 0.45 2.74
C GLY A 275 42.47 1.55 3.21
N PHE A 276 42.68 2.53 2.34
CA PHE A 276 43.40 3.77 2.64
C PHE A 276 42.45 4.88 3.11
N PRO A 277 42.93 5.88 3.88
CA PRO A 277 42.16 7.07 4.23
C PRO A 277 41.48 7.77 3.03
N ASP A 278 42.16 7.80 1.89
CA ASP A 278 41.63 8.43 0.68
C ASP A 278 40.52 7.60 -0.01
N ASP A 279 40.40 6.30 0.31
CA ASP A 279 39.28 5.47 -0.15
C ASP A 279 38.00 5.74 0.66
N LEU A 280 38.12 6.12 1.94
CA LEU A 280 37.00 6.62 2.75
C LEU A 280 36.52 8.00 2.28
N LYS A 281 37.44 8.88 1.89
CA LYS A 281 37.08 10.16 1.24
C LYS A 281 36.33 9.92 -0.06
N GLU A 282 36.77 8.94 -0.87
CA GLU A 282 36.07 8.54 -2.09
C GLU A 282 34.64 8.03 -1.82
N LEU A 283 34.44 7.26 -0.75
CA LEU A 283 33.13 6.79 -0.31
C LEU A 283 32.21 7.97 0.04
N ILE A 284 32.67 8.89 0.89
CA ILE A 284 31.86 10.03 1.37
C ILE A 284 31.56 11.00 0.23
N ASP A 285 32.56 11.35 -0.60
CA ASP A 285 32.36 12.20 -1.79
C ASP A 285 31.36 11.58 -2.78
N THR A 286 31.39 10.26 -2.96
CA THR A 286 30.43 9.55 -3.82
C THR A 286 29.01 9.58 -3.22
N ALA A 287 28.87 9.38 -1.91
CA ALA A 287 27.59 9.50 -1.21
C ALA A 287 27.02 10.93 -1.31
N HIS A 288 27.86 11.96 -1.15
CA HIS A 288 27.49 13.36 -1.36
C HIS A 288 27.04 13.62 -2.80
N GLY A 289 27.73 13.05 -3.79
CA GLY A 289 27.31 13.09 -5.21
C GLY A 289 25.96 12.41 -5.49
N MET A 290 25.54 11.47 -4.63
CA MET A 290 24.20 10.86 -4.64
C MET A 290 23.17 11.65 -3.81
N GLY A 291 23.56 12.75 -3.15
CA GLY A 291 22.72 13.50 -2.23
C GLY A 291 22.43 12.77 -0.92
N ILE A 292 23.34 11.90 -0.47
CA ILE A 292 23.24 11.14 0.79
C ILE A 292 24.15 11.80 1.83
N THR A 293 23.58 12.09 3.00
CA THR A 293 24.29 12.60 4.19
C THR A 293 25.05 11.45 4.84
N VAL A 294 26.30 11.64 5.29
CA VAL A 294 27.06 10.58 5.97
C VAL A 294 27.43 11.01 7.38
N LEU A 295 26.96 10.26 8.37
CA LEU A 295 27.29 10.43 9.79
C LEU A 295 28.31 9.38 10.24
N LEU A 296 29.14 9.74 11.21
CA LEU A 296 30.13 8.85 11.82
C LEU A 296 29.70 8.39 13.22
N ASP A 297 29.93 7.13 13.56
CA ASP A 297 29.93 6.64 14.94
C ASP A 297 31.12 7.23 15.72
N MET A 298 30.79 7.97 16.79
CA MET A 298 31.71 8.79 17.57
C MET A 298 31.81 8.26 19.00
N VAL A 299 32.69 7.28 19.16
CA VAL A 299 32.92 6.60 20.44
C VAL A 299 33.83 7.44 21.34
N HIS A 300 33.27 8.51 21.91
CA HIS A 300 33.94 9.36 22.90
C HIS A 300 33.55 9.03 24.35
N SER A 301 32.77 7.97 24.58
CA SER A 301 32.40 7.49 25.92
C SER A 301 33.53 6.79 26.66
N HIS A 302 34.39 6.07 25.93
CA HIS A 302 35.47 5.27 26.48
C HIS A 302 36.60 5.06 25.46
N ALA A 303 37.70 4.43 25.87
CA ALA A 303 38.77 3.97 25.00
C ALA A 303 39.21 2.54 25.36
N SER A 304 39.80 1.83 24.40
CA SER A 304 40.35 0.50 24.63
C SER A 304 41.43 0.52 25.72
N LYS A 305 41.47 -0.55 26.53
CA LYS A 305 42.55 -0.78 27.49
C LYS A 305 43.91 -1.13 26.87
N ASN A 306 44.00 -1.26 25.54
CA ASN A 306 45.25 -1.57 24.85
C ASN A 306 46.36 -0.52 25.12
N VAL A 307 47.54 -1.00 25.50
CA VAL A 307 48.69 -0.15 25.89
C VAL A 307 49.73 0.03 24.78
N LEU A 308 49.94 -0.97 23.92
CA LEU A 308 50.99 -0.92 22.90
C LEU A 308 50.54 -0.20 21.62
N ASP A 309 49.27 -0.37 21.28
CA ASP A 309 48.60 0.17 20.10
C ASP A 309 47.31 0.94 20.43
N GLY A 310 47.17 1.40 21.68
CA GLY A 310 46.04 2.21 22.12
C GLY A 310 46.48 3.38 22.99
N LEU A 311 45.50 4.18 23.43
CA LEU A 311 45.72 5.39 24.21
C LEU A 311 46.00 5.11 25.72
N ASN A 312 45.78 3.88 26.19
CA ASN A 312 45.96 3.51 27.59
C ASN A 312 47.45 3.49 28.01
N MET A 313 47.74 3.97 29.22
CA MET A 313 49.11 4.02 29.78
C MET A 313 50.13 4.69 28.82
N PHE A 314 49.71 5.73 28.09
CA PHE A 314 50.48 6.36 27.03
C PHE A 314 51.84 6.88 27.53
N ASP A 315 51.84 7.82 28.48
CA ASP A 315 53.06 8.27 29.18
C ASP A 315 53.36 7.44 30.45
N ASN A 316 52.86 6.20 30.46
CA ASN A 316 52.91 5.24 31.57
C ASN A 316 52.23 5.70 32.88
N SER A 317 51.43 6.78 32.85
CA SER A 317 50.41 7.08 33.86
C SER A 317 49.06 6.47 33.47
N ASP A 318 48.20 6.15 34.44
CA ASP A 318 46.83 5.71 34.15
C ASP A 318 45.86 6.88 33.89
N HIS A 319 46.25 8.11 34.24
CA HIS A 319 45.36 9.27 34.33
C HIS A 319 45.66 10.41 33.34
N LEU A 320 46.41 10.14 32.26
CA LEU A 320 46.73 11.16 31.25
C LEU A 320 45.47 11.66 30.52
N TYR A 321 44.89 10.81 29.66
CA TYR A 321 43.63 11.11 28.95
C TYR A 321 42.40 10.71 29.77
N PHE A 322 42.60 9.98 30.87
CA PHE A 322 41.56 9.27 31.61
C PHE A 322 41.55 9.71 33.07
N HIS A 323 40.52 9.35 33.83
CA HIS A 323 40.60 9.50 35.28
C HIS A 323 41.56 8.46 35.90
N GLU A 324 42.03 8.75 37.12
CA GLU A 324 42.86 7.83 37.91
C GLU A 324 42.02 6.70 38.53
N GLY A 325 42.63 5.52 38.69
CA GLY A 325 42.07 4.44 39.49
C GLY A 325 40.70 3.94 39.00
N ALA A 326 39.74 3.81 39.92
CA ALA A 326 38.42 3.26 39.63
C ALA A 326 37.54 4.19 38.77
N LYS A 327 37.57 5.53 38.96
CA LYS A 327 36.79 6.47 38.13
C LYS A 327 37.23 6.39 36.65
N GLY A 328 38.48 6.00 36.39
CA GLY A 328 39.03 5.85 35.06
C GLY A 328 38.76 4.52 34.35
N ARG A 329 37.89 3.65 34.87
CA ARG A 329 37.69 2.29 34.36
C ARG A 329 36.20 1.95 34.26
N HIS A 330 35.79 1.41 33.12
CA HIS A 330 34.45 0.87 32.93
C HIS A 330 34.49 -0.65 33.09
N GLU A 331 34.04 -1.18 34.24
CA GLU A 331 34.22 -2.60 34.59
C GLU A 331 33.54 -3.55 33.60
N LEU A 332 32.30 -3.25 33.18
CA LEU A 332 31.52 -4.10 32.26
C LEU A 332 32.10 -4.14 30.84
N TRP A 333 32.78 -3.08 30.40
CA TRP A 333 33.38 -2.99 29.06
C TRP A 333 34.90 -3.18 29.08
N ASP A 334 35.50 -3.45 30.25
CA ASP A 334 36.95 -3.67 30.41
C ASP A 334 37.81 -2.55 29.77
N SER A 335 37.38 -1.30 29.97
CA SER A 335 37.78 -0.12 29.18
C SER A 335 38.22 1.08 30.04
N ARG A 336 38.84 2.10 29.40
CA ARG A 336 39.24 3.36 30.05
C ARG A 336 38.21 4.48 29.86
N LEU A 337 38.01 5.31 30.88
CA LEU A 337 37.05 6.44 30.89
C LEU A 337 37.77 7.79 30.91
N PHE A 338 37.40 8.69 29.98
CA PHE A 338 38.05 9.98 29.76
C PHE A 338 37.92 10.94 30.94
N ASN A 339 38.94 11.78 31.13
CA ASN A 339 38.88 12.92 32.04
C ASN A 339 38.37 14.17 31.30
N TYR A 340 37.06 14.26 31.10
CA TYR A 340 36.41 15.35 30.37
C TYR A 340 36.66 16.74 30.98
N GLY A 341 37.05 16.82 32.26
CA GLY A 341 37.40 18.06 32.95
C GLY A 341 38.81 18.59 32.66
N HIS A 342 39.61 17.92 31.82
CA HIS A 342 41.00 18.30 31.54
C HIS A 342 41.17 19.03 30.20
N HIS A 343 41.91 20.16 30.18
CA HIS A 343 42.07 21.04 29.02
C HIS A 343 42.57 20.32 27.76
N GLU A 344 43.64 19.51 27.87
CA GLU A 344 44.17 18.75 26.73
C GLU A 344 43.28 17.56 26.30
N VAL A 345 42.41 17.06 27.19
CA VAL A 345 41.42 16.03 26.82
C VAL A 345 40.27 16.66 26.06
N LEU A 346 39.77 17.83 26.50
CA LEU A 346 38.84 18.65 25.73
C LEU A 346 39.44 19.02 24.36
N ARG A 347 40.72 19.40 24.30
CA ARG A 347 41.40 19.67 23.02
C ARG A 347 41.40 18.43 22.13
N PHE A 348 41.80 17.27 22.66
CA PHE A 348 41.85 16.00 21.93
C PHE A 348 40.49 15.63 21.34
N LEU A 349 39.45 15.56 22.18
CA LEU A 349 38.10 15.14 21.76
C LEU A 349 37.43 16.14 20.82
N LEU A 350 37.47 17.45 21.13
CA LEU A 350 36.89 18.47 20.24
C LEU A 350 37.65 18.57 18.91
N SER A 351 38.97 18.34 18.92
CA SER A 351 39.75 18.29 17.69
C SER A 351 39.52 17.02 16.88
N ASN A 352 39.13 15.92 17.51
CA ASN A 352 38.75 14.71 16.81
C ASN A 352 37.46 14.90 16.01
N LEU A 353 36.43 15.49 16.64
CA LEU A 353 35.19 15.90 15.96
C LEU A 353 35.49 16.79 14.74
N ARG A 354 36.30 17.84 14.95
CA ARG A 354 36.69 18.78 13.89
C ARG A 354 37.49 18.12 12.76
N PHE A 355 38.40 17.21 13.10
CA PHE A 355 39.19 16.44 12.13
C PHE A 355 38.31 15.60 11.20
N TRP A 356 37.32 14.88 11.74
CA TRP A 356 36.40 14.08 10.92
C TRP A 356 35.49 14.95 10.03
N MET A 357 35.09 16.14 10.50
CA MET A 357 34.33 17.11 9.69
C MET A 357 35.17 17.75 8.56
N ASP A 358 36.46 18.05 8.80
CA ASP A 358 37.30 18.77 7.81
C ASP A 358 38.06 17.83 6.86
N GLU A 359 38.68 16.75 7.34
CA GLU A 359 39.53 15.85 6.52
C GLU A 359 38.71 14.86 5.69
N TYR A 360 37.58 14.38 6.22
CA TYR A 360 36.73 13.35 5.60
C TYR A 360 35.34 13.86 5.18
N GLN A 361 34.98 15.09 5.56
CA GLN A 361 33.69 15.71 5.24
C GLN A 361 32.44 14.97 5.74
N PHE A 362 32.51 14.21 6.84
CA PHE A 362 31.32 13.70 7.53
C PHE A 362 30.35 14.83 7.88
N ASP A 363 29.05 14.60 7.79
CA ASP A 363 27.96 15.57 8.00
C ASP A 363 27.44 15.63 9.44
N GLY A 364 28.09 14.89 10.34
CA GLY A 364 27.73 14.83 11.75
C GLY A 364 28.04 13.47 12.35
N PHE A 365 27.44 13.20 13.51
CA PHE A 365 27.86 12.10 14.39
C PHE A 365 26.69 11.45 15.12
N ARG A 366 26.78 10.14 15.34
CA ARG A 366 26.15 9.49 16.50
C ARG A 366 27.19 9.43 17.60
N PHE A 367 26.86 9.89 18.80
CA PHE A 367 27.71 9.72 19.97
C PHE A 367 27.25 8.45 20.70
N ASP A 368 28.15 7.48 20.80
CA ASP A 368 27.84 6.14 21.30
C ASP A 368 28.17 6.01 22.79
N GLY A 369 27.33 5.28 23.53
CA GLY A 369 27.44 5.12 24.97
C GLY A 369 27.19 6.40 25.76
N VAL A 370 26.34 7.33 25.28
CA VAL A 370 26.04 8.59 26.00
C VAL A 370 25.48 8.30 27.40
N THR A 371 24.68 7.25 27.58
CA THR A 371 24.26 6.81 28.93
C THR A 371 25.45 6.55 29.88
N SER A 372 26.53 5.94 29.38
CA SER A 372 27.75 5.67 30.16
C SER A 372 28.48 6.97 30.53
N MET A 373 28.41 7.97 29.66
CA MET A 373 28.96 9.31 29.91
C MET A 373 28.15 10.11 30.93
N LEU A 374 26.81 10.08 30.83
CA LEU A 374 25.92 10.92 31.63
C LEU A 374 25.96 10.57 33.13
N TYR A 375 26.22 9.31 33.49
CA TYR A 375 26.12 8.85 34.89
C TYR A 375 27.38 8.14 35.37
N LYS A 376 27.76 8.39 36.63
CA LYS A 376 28.89 7.73 37.33
C LYS A 376 28.68 6.23 37.58
N HIS A 377 27.44 5.74 37.46
CA HIS A 377 27.08 4.32 37.47
C HIS A 377 26.85 3.76 36.07
N HIS A 378 27.04 4.58 35.03
CA HIS A 378 26.99 4.21 33.61
C HIS A 378 25.69 3.55 33.11
N GLY A 379 24.58 3.73 33.86
CA GLY A 379 23.33 3.00 33.64
C GLY A 379 23.36 1.52 34.07
N ILE A 380 24.50 0.98 34.52
CA ILE A 380 24.65 -0.43 34.89
C ILE A 380 23.78 -0.74 36.11
N GLY A 381 22.97 -1.80 36.03
CA GLY A 381 22.11 -2.27 37.11
C GLY A 381 21.06 -1.25 37.60
N THR A 382 20.84 -0.17 36.84
CA THR A 382 20.02 0.98 37.26
C THR A 382 18.81 1.09 36.32
N GLY A 383 17.60 1.06 36.89
CA GLY A 383 16.38 1.35 36.15
C GLY A 383 16.07 2.84 36.17
N PHE A 384 15.62 3.39 35.05
CA PHE A 384 15.13 4.76 34.94
C PHE A 384 13.59 4.73 34.93
N SER A 385 12.95 5.29 35.96
CA SER A 385 11.49 5.32 36.09
C SER A 385 10.86 6.51 35.35
N GLY A 386 11.68 7.48 34.95
CA GLY A 386 11.23 8.78 34.45
C GLY A 386 11.06 9.83 35.57
N GLY A 387 11.43 9.50 36.81
CA GLY A 387 11.45 10.44 37.92
C GLY A 387 12.66 11.39 37.81
N TYR A 388 12.43 12.71 37.72
CA TYR A 388 13.49 13.65 37.30
C TYR A 388 14.70 13.71 38.24
N HIS A 389 14.54 13.33 39.51
CA HIS A 389 15.64 13.17 40.47
C HIS A 389 16.74 12.17 40.01
N GLU A 390 16.40 11.19 39.17
CA GLU A 390 17.34 10.23 38.57
C GLU A 390 18.33 10.90 37.58
N TYR A 391 17.92 12.02 36.97
CA TYR A 391 18.61 12.71 35.87
C TYR A 391 19.32 14.00 36.29
N PHE A 392 19.07 14.48 37.50
CA PHE A 392 19.54 15.77 38.01
C PHE A 392 20.17 15.71 39.41
N GLY A 393 20.36 14.51 39.96
CA GLY A 393 21.05 14.27 41.24
C GLY A 393 22.56 13.99 41.12
N ASP A 394 23.18 13.65 42.26
CA ASP A 394 24.63 13.47 42.42
C ASP A 394 25.24 12.31 41.60
N SER A 395 24.41 11.41 41.06
CA SER A 395 24.81 10.31 40.18
C SER A 395 25.35 10.79 38.83
N VAL A 396 24.98 12.00 38.39
CA VAL A 396 25.37 12.54 37.08
C VAL A 396 26.84 12.93 37.06
N ASP A 397 27.53 12.63 35.96
CA ASP A 397 28.87 13.17 35.68
C ASP A 397 28.74 14.51 34.94
N GLU A 398 28.82 15.61 35.70
CA GLU A 398 28.75 16.96 35.13
C GLU A 398 29.96 17.29 34.23
N GLU A 399 31.10 16.61 34.35
CA GLU A 399 32.27 16.87 33.50
C GLU A 399 31.99 16.37 32.08
N ALA A 400 31.42 15.16 31.97
CA ALA A 400 30.97 14.58 30.71
C ALA A 400 29.82 15.36 30.06
N VAL A 401 28.79 15.74 30.85
CA VAL A 401 27.67 16.57 30.36
C VAL A 401 28.16 17.90 29.79
N VAL A 402 29.08 18.58 30.48
CA VAL A 402 29.65 19.86 30.04
C VAL A 402 30.49 19.68 28.77
N TYR A 403 31.26 18.60 28.63
CA TYR A 403 31.94 18.28 27.37
C TYR A 403 30.94 18.12 26.21
N LEU A 404 29.84 17.38 26.40
CA LEU A 404 28.80 17.20 25.36
C LEU A 404 28.12 18.52 24.97
N MET A 405 27.86 19.41 25.94
CA MET A 405 27.34 20.76 25.68
C MET A 405 28.28 21.59 24.81
N ILE A 406 29.59 21.57 25.11
CA ILE A 406 30.61 22.31 24.36
C ILE A 406 30.81 21.71 22.96
N ALA A 407 30.78 20.38 22.84
CA ALA A 407 30.90 19.66 21.58
C ALA A 407 29.75 20.00 20.62
N ASN A 408 28.50 19.96 21.10
CA ASN A 408 27.34 20.32 20.30
C ASN A 408 27.30 21.82 19.94
N GLU A 409 27.64 22.73 20.86
CA GLU A 409 27.72 24.16 20.56
C GLU A 409 28.80 24.45 19.49
N MET A 410 29.97 23.82 19.62
CA MET A 410 31.05 23.94 18.63
C MET A 410 30.59 23.43 17.25
N LEU A 411 30.01 22.23 17.17
CA LEU A 411 29.60 21.61 15.91
C LEU A 411 28.54 22.46 15.20
N HIS A 412 27.49 22.88 15.91
CA HIS A 412 26.40 23.66 15.31
C HIS A 412 26.77 25.11 14.99
N ASN A 413 27.78 25.68 15.65
CA ASN A 413 28.30 27.01 15.34
C ASN A 413 29.21 26.99 14.10
N ILE A 414 30.07 25.97 13.94
CA ILE A 414 30.99 25.84 12.80
C ILE A 414 30.29 25.22 11.58
N TYR A 415 29.38 24.28 11.79
CA TYR A 415 28.65 23.54 10.75
C TYR A 415 27.14 23.57 11.04
N PRO A 416 26.41 24.64 10.71
CA PRO A 416 24.99 24.79 11.05
C PRO A 416 24.06 23.66 10.56
N ASN A 417 24.46 22.96 9.50
CA ASN A 417 23.73 21.83 8.91
C ASN A 417 24.12 20.46 9.52
N SER A 418 25.01 20.38 10.51
CA SER A 418 25.39 19.10 11.11
C SER A 418 24.19 18.37 11.72
N ILE A 419 24.25 17.05 11.79
CA ILE A 419 23.31 16.24 12.59
C ILE A 419 24.07 15.56 13.74
N THR A 420 23.62 15.75 14.98
CA THR A 420 24.15 15.03 16.14
C THR A 420 23.10 14.15 16.80
N ILE A 421 23.40 12.87 16.97
CA ILE A 421 22.50 11.84 17.53
C ILE A 421 23.11 11.32 18.84
N ALA A 422 22.32 11.21 19.89
CA ALA A 422 22.73 10.60 21.16
C ALA A 422 22.21 9.17 21.31
N GLU A 423 23.12 8.23 21.59
CA GLU A 423 22.78 6.89 22.09
C GLU A 423 22.58 6.93 23.62
N ASP A 424 21.40 7.37 24.03
CA ASP A 424 20.97 7.41 25.43
C ASP A 424 19.74 6.54 25.66
N VAL A 425 19.88 5.49 26.48
CA VAL A 425 18.76 4.63 26.92
C VAL A 425 17.99 5.26 28.09
N SER A 426 18.64 6.13 28.89
CA SER A 426 18.00 6.68 30.10
C SER A 426 16.81 7.58 29.78
N GLY A 427 16.86 8.36 28.71
CA GLY A 427 15.83 9.33 28.36
C GLY A 427 15.99 10.67 29.06
N MET A 428 17.24 11.12 29.18
CA MET A 428 17.57 12.36 29.90
C MET A 428 16.81 13.58 29.34
N PRO A 429 16.05 14.32 30.18
CA PRO A 429 15.38 15.54 29.78
C PRO A 429 16.35 16.60 29.26
N ALA A 430 15.95 17.31 28.19
CA ALA A 430 16.72 18.36 27.53
C ALA A 430 18.05 17.92 26.89
N LEU A 431 18.23 16.62 26.65
CA LEU A 431 19.36 16.09 25.90
C LEU A 431 19.36 16.63 24.46
N CYS A 432 18.18 16.69 23.84
CA CYS A 432 17.99 17.12 22.44
C CYS A 432 17.42 18.54 22.32
N LEU A 433 17.75 19.42 23.27
CA LEU A 433 17.41 20.84 23.26
C LEU A 433 18.67 21.70 23.17
N PRO A 434 18.60 22.89 22.54
CA PRO A 434 19.75 23.76 22.34
C PRO A 434 20.34 24.32 23.64
N LEU A 435 21.64 24.62 23.63
CA LEU A 435 22.34 25.22 24.76
C LEU A 435 21.73 26.58 25.17
N SER A 436 21.11 27.31 24.24
CA SER A 436 20.46 28.61 24.48
C SER A 436 19.22 28.51 25.39
N LEU A 437 18.64 27.32 25.52
CA LEU A 437 17.60 27.02 26.51
C LEU A 437 18.17 26.39 27.79
N GLY A 438 19.41 25.89 27.76
CA GLY A 438 20.03 25.09 28.83
C GLY A 438 20.08 23.58 28.57
N GLY A 439 19.79 23.14 27.34
CA GLY A 439 19.92 21.74 26.94
C GLY A 439 21.36 21.33 26.56
N ILE A 440 21.54 20.04 26.23
CA ILE A 440 22.86 19.45 25.89
C ILE A 440 23.22 19.65 24.40
N GLY A 441 22.24 19.99 23.55
CA GLY A 441 22.46 20.45 22.18
C GLY A 441 22.44 19.38 21.09
N PHE A 442 22.04 18.13 21.38
CA PHE A 442 21.86 17.12 20.34
C PHE A 442 20.67 17.44 19.42
N ASP A 443 20.74 17.02 18.15
CA ASP A 443 19.58 17.07 17.25
C ASP A 443 18.56 15.98 17.53
N TYR A 444 19.01 14.76 17.85
CA TYR A 444 18.17 13.59 18.06
C TYR A 444 18.71 12.69 19.17
N ARG A 445 17.85 11.81 19.70
CA ARG A 445 18.26 10.60 20.45
C ARG A 445 17.65 9.33 19.85
N LEU A 446 18.26 8.19 20.12
CA LEU A 446 17.72 6.88 19.75
C LEU A 446 16.51 6.49 20.62
N ALA A 447 15.45 5.96 20.00
CA ALA A 447 14.24 5.47 20.68
C ALA A 447 14.39 4.00 21.16
N MET A 448 15.40 3.76 22.02
CA MET A 448 15.91 2.42 22.34
C MET A 448 14.89 1.45 22.99
N ALA A 449 13.80 1.95 23.57
CA ALA A 449 12.73 1.13 24.17
C ALA A 449 11.82 0.43 23.14
N VAL A 450 11.91 0.80 21.85
CA VAL A 450 11.01 0.26 20.80
C VAL A 450 11.38 -1.18 20.40
N PRO A 451 12.65 -1.54 20.11
CA PRO A 451 13.04 -2.93 19.89
C PRO A 451 12.72 -3.85 21.07
N ASP A 452 12.99 -3.42 22.31
CA ASP A 452 12.75 -4.19 23.53
C ASP A 452 11.29 -4.65 23.65
N LEU A 453 10.34 -3.78 23.25
CA LEU A 453 8.92 -4.13 23.20
C LEU A 453 8.67 -5.33 22.26
N TYR A 454 9.18 -5.25 21.03
CA TYR A 454 8.95 -6.27 20.01
C TYR A 454 9.63 -7.60 20.37
N ILE A 455 10.89 -7.56 20.83
CA ILE A 455 11.63 -8.76 21.26
C ILE A 455 10.89 -9.45 22.41
N LYS A 456 10.49 -8.67 23.44
CA LYS A 456 9.74 -9.20 24.58
C LYS A 456 8.43 -9.85 24.14
N TRP A 457 7.69 -9.21 23.24
CA TRP A 457 6.44 -9.77 22.71
C TRP A 457 6.64 -11.05 21.90
N LEU A 458 7.64 -11.09 21.01
CA LEU A 458 7.96 -12.25 20.19
C LEU A 458 8.49 -13.45 21.01
N LYS A 459 9.11 -13.17 22.17
CA LYS A 459 9.68 -14.16 23.07
C LYS A 459 8.70 -14.67 24.14
N GLU A 460 7.82 -13.81 24.66
CA GLU A 460 7.02 -14.09 25.87
C GLU A 460 5.51 -14.13 25.65
N LYS A 461 4.99 -13.70 24.48
CA LYS A 461 3.54 -13.54 24.24
C LYS A 461 3.08 -14.19 22.93
N GLN A 462 1.80 -14.59 22.89
CA GLN A 462 1.12 -14.91 21.63
C GLN A 462 0.59 -13.62 20.99
N ASP A 463 0.41 -13.62 19.66
CA ASP A 463 -0.13 -12.47 18.90
C ASP A 463 -1.44 -11.89 19.50
N ILE A 464 -2.28 -12.74 20.09
CA ILE A 464 -3.57 -12.32 20.69
C ILE A 464 -3.40 -11.63 22.06
N ASP A 465 -2.23 -11.73 22.70
CA ASP A 465 -1.90 -11.10 23.98
C ASP A 465 -1.11 -9.78 23.82
N TRP A 466 -0.89 -9.35 22.57
CA TRP A 466 -0.24 -8.09 22.23
C TRP A 466 -1.15 -6.91 22.56
N ASP A 467 -0.63 -5.94 23.31
CA ASP A 467 -1.40 -4.84 23.91
C ASP A 467 -1.27 -3.59 23.03
N MET A 468 -2.34 -3.26 22.30
CA MET A 468 -2.34 -2.18 21.30
C MET A 468 -2.16 -0.81 21.95
N GLY A 469 -2.69 -0.63 23.16
CA GLY A 469 -2.50 0.51 24.02
C GLY A 469 -1.03 0.71 24.40
N ASN A 470 -0.33 -0.35 24.78
CA ASN A 470 1.08 -0.34 25.14
C ASN A 470 2.00 -0.16 23.91
N LEU A 471 1.64 -0.69 22.74
CA LEU A 471 2.34 -0.41 21.48
C LEU A 471 2.21 1.06 21.09
N ALA A 472 0.99 1.58 21.04
CA ALA A 472 0.75 2.99 20.77
C ALA A 472 1.44 3.88 21.81
N PHE A 473 1.40 3.53 23.10
CA PHE A 473 2.10 4.24 24.16
C PHE A 473 3.62 4.21 23.95
N THR A 474 4.26 3.06 23.77
CA THR A 474 5.72 2.96 23.61
C THR A 474 6.23 3.77 22.42
N LEU A 475 5.51 3.76 21.30
CA LEU A 475 5.84 4.55 20.10
C LEU A 475 5.58 6.06 20.26
N THR A 476 4.70 6.48 21.19
CA THR A 476 4.33 7.90 21.38
C THR A 476 4.84 8.52 22.68
N ASN A 477 5.35 7.74 23.63
CA ASN A 477 5.85 8.17 24.94
C ASN A 477 7.25 8.80 24.80
N ARG A 478 7.27 10.00 24.22
CA ARG A 478 8.45 10.73 23.80
C ARG A 478 8.32 12.19 24.24
N ARG A 479 9.44 12.86 24.48
CA ARG A 479 9.45 14.21 25.07
C ARG A 479 9.08 15.24 24.01
N HIS A 480 8.08 16.07 24.27
CA HIS A 480 7.62 17.06 23.30
C HIS A 480 8.72 18.10 22.99
N GLY A 481 9.01 18.30 21.71
CA GLY A 481 10.08 19.20 21.24
C GLY A 481 11.48 18.56 21.17
N GLU A 482 11.69 17.36 21.69
CA GLU A 482 12.94 16.61 21.58
C GLU A 482 12.77 15.51 20.51
N LYS A 483 13.50 15.60 19.39
CA LYS A 483 13.35 14.67 18.25
C LYS A 483 13.96 13.30 18.56
N THR A 484 13.33 12.24 18.08
CA THR A 484 13.85 10.86 18.24
C THR A 484 13.98 10.11 16.93
N ILE A 485 15.07 9.35 16.77
CA ILE A 485 15.21 8.34 15.71
C ILE A 485 14.57 7.04 16.17
N ALA A 486 13.58 6.55 15.43
CA ALA A 486 12.91 5.28 15.69
C ALA A 486 13.44 4.15 14.79
N TYR A 487 13.47 2.94 15.33
CA TYR A 487 13.89 1.73 14.64
C TYR A 487 13.21 0.54 15.32
N ALA A 488 12.91 -0.50 14.54
CA ALA A 488 12.21 -1.68 15.05
C ALA A 488 13.17 -2.73 15.64
N GLU A 489 14.40 -2.75 15.16
CA GLU A 489 15.52 -3.60 15.59
C GLU A 489 16.84 -2.91 15.24
N SER A 490 17.91 -3.24 15.95
CA SER A 490 19.24 -2.63 15.81
C SER A 490 20.30 -3.65 15.39
N HIS A 491 21.53 -3.15 15.26
CA HIS A 491 22.70 -4.00 15.09
C HIS A 491 22.94 -4.98 16.26
N ASP A 492 22.51 -4.67 17.49
CA ASP A 492 22.63 -5.58 18.65
C ASP A 492 21.75 -6.83 18.49
N GLN A 493 20.49 -6.67 18.07
CA GLN A 493 19.59 -7.81 17.82
C GLN A 493 20.05 -8.68 16.65
N ALA A 494 20.86 -8.14 15.76
CA ALA A 494 21.46 -8.90 14.68
C ALA A 494 22.66 -9.76 15.16
N LEU A 495 23.26 -9.49 16.32
CA LEU A 495 24.44 -10.24 16.82
C LEU A 495 24.09 -11.64 17.33
N VAL A 496 25.10 -12.51 17.31
CA VAL A 496 25.02 -13.87 17.88
C VAL A 496 24.59 -13.84 19.35
N GLY A 497 23.51 -14.56 19.66
CA GLY A 497 22.94 -14.64 21.01
C GLY A 497 21.54 -14.02 21.11
N ASP A 498 21.14 -13.19 20.14
CA ASP A 498 19.75 -12.78 19.91
C ASP A 498 19.30 -13.24 18.50
N LYS A 499 18.17 -12.72 18.01
CA LYS A 499 17.63 -12.96 16.67
C LYS A 499 17.08 -11.66 16.07
N THR A 500 17.21 -11.52 14.75
CA THR A 500 16.49 -10.48 13.99
C THR A 500 14.96 -10.68 14.07
N LEU A 501 14.18 -9.64 13.79
CA LEU A 501 12.71 -9.70 13.83
C LEU A 501 12.17 -10.81 12.94
N LEU A 502 12.67 -10.96 11.70
CA LEU A 502 12.18 -12.02 10.82
C LEU A 502 12.59 -13.41 11.32
N PHE A 503 13.76 -13.56 11.96
CA PHE A 503 14.19 -14.85 12.52
C PHE A 503 13.43 -15.21 13.81
N TRP A 504 13.02 -14.23 14.62
CA TRP A 504 12.03 -14.42 15.69
C TRP A 504 10.64 -14.85 15.15
N LEU A 505 10.24 -14.35 13.99
CA LEU A 505 8.91 -14.57 13.41
C LEU A 505 8.78 -15.90 12.64
N CYS A 506 9.84 -16.33 11.96
CA CYS A 506 9.84 -17.46 11.02
C CYS A 506 10.75 -18.64 11.44
N ASP A 507 11.77 -18.39 12.26
CA ASP A 507 12.74 -19.38 12.75
C ASP A 507 13.25 -20.32 11.63
N ALA A 508 13.28 -21.63 11.85
CA ALA A 508 13.78 -22.63 10.90
C ALA A 508 13.12 -22.61 9.52
N GLU A 509 11.85 -22.16 9.40
CA GLU A 509 11.17 -22.08 8.10
C GLU A 509 11.80 -21.05 7.15
N MET A 510 12.62 -20.10 7.64
CA MET A 510 13.38 -19.18 6.77
C MET A 510 14.29 -19.92 5.78
N TYR A 511 14.83 -21.08 6.16
CA TYR A 511 15.76 -21.84 5.33
C TYR A 511 15.07 -22.77 4.34
N THR A 512 13.80 -23.13 4.57
CA THR A 512 13.05 -24.09 3.73
C THR A 512 11.94 -23.43 2.91
N ASN A 513 11.36 -22.34 3.41
CA ASN A 513 10.13 -21.76 2.88
C ASN A 513 10.26 -20.27 2.48
N MET A 514 11.48 -19.77 2.26
CA MET A 514 11.70 -18.45 1.63
C MET A 514 11.81 -18.50 0.10
N SER A 515 11.69 -19.68 -0.55
CA SER A 515 11.59 -19.73 -2.02
C SER A 515 10.15 -19.53 -2.50
N THR A 516 9.93 -18.74 -3.54
CA THR A 516 8.62 -18.57 -4.19
C THR A 516 8.04 -19.88 -4.75
N LEU A 517 8.88 -20.89 -4.98
CA LEU A 517 8.50 -22.23 -5.43
C LEU A 517 8.05 -23.17 -4.28
N SER A 518 8.38 -22.83 -3.03
CA SER A 518 7.92 -23.58 -1.87
C SER A 518 6.49 -23.18 -1.48
N PRO A 519 5.75 -24.03 -0.73
CA PRO A 519 4.51 -23.62 -0.08
C PRO A 519 4.71 -22.35 0.75
N PHE A 520 3.79 -21.40 0.60
CA PHE A 520 3.68 -20.22 1.44
C PHE A 520 2.94 -20.64 2.71
N THR A 521 3.68 -20.98 3.75
CA THR A 521 3.14 -21.53 5.00
C THR A 521 2.54 -20.41 5.86
N PRO A 522 1.60 -20.73 6.78
CA PRO A 522 1.06 -19.75 7.71
C PRO A 522 2.14 -19.05 8.56
N THR A 523 3.25 -19.73 8.84
CA THR A 523 4.43 -19.18 9.53
C THR A 523 5.11 -18.08 8.72
N ILE A 524 5.40 -18.35 7.44
CA ILE A 524 6.04 -17.37 6.54
C ILE A 524 5.08 -16.23 6.17
N GLU A 525 3.79 -16.50 5.98
CA GLU A 525 2.75 -15.47 5.82
C GLU A 525 2.71 -14.55 7.04
N ARG A 526 2.61 -15.13 8.25
CA ARG A 526 2.65 -14.39 9.52
C ARG A 526 3.90 -13.52 9.62
N GLY A 527 5.07 -14.11 9.38
CA GLY A 527 6.33 -13.42 9.58
C GLY A 527 6.58 -12.31 8.57
N MET A 528 6.31 -12.53 7.29
CA MET A 528 6.40 -11.46 6.28
C MET A 528 5.38 -10.36 6.55
N GLY A 529 4.14 -10.70 6.95
CA GLY A 529 3.11 -9.73 7.32
C GLY A 529 3.53 -8.86 8.50
N LEU A 530 3.89 -9.50 9.63
CA LEU A 530 4.29 -8.78 10.86
C LEU A 530 5.59 -8.00 10.69
N HIS A 531 6.59 -8.50 9.95
CA HIS A 531 7.82 -7.75 9.66
C HIS A 531 7.54 -6.41 8.96
N LYS A 532 6.68 -6.41 7.92
CA LYS A 532 6.24 -5.19 7.24
C LYS A 532 5.47 -4.26 8.18
N MET A 533 4.52 -4.80 8.95
CA MET A 533 3.68 -4.00 9.86
C MET A 533 4.46 -3.36 11.02
N ILE A 534 5.34 -4.12 11.67
CA ILE A 534 6.17 -3.67 12.81
C ILE A 534 7.06 -2.49 12.37
N ARG A 535 7.72 -2.64 11.21
CA ARG A 535 8.58 -1.58 10.66
C ARG A 535 7.76 -0.37 10.25
N LEU A 536 6.61 -0.55 9.57
CA LEU A 536 5.76 0.55 9.13
C LEU A 536 5.11 1.33 10.29
N ILE A 537 4.62 0.67 11.35
CA ILE A 537 4.05 1.38 12.51
C ILE A 537 5.13 2.13 13.27
N THR A 538 6.34 1.57 13.39
CA THR A 538 7.49 2.26 13.99
C THR A 538 7.90 3.47 13.17
N HIS A 539 7.96 3.34 11.83
CA HIS A 539 8.29 4.41 10.90
C HIS A 539 7.23 5.53 10.87
N GLY A 540 5.94 5.20 10.99
CA GLY A 540 4.84 6.17 10.99
C GLY A 540 4.64 6.89 12.33
N LEU A 541 4.76 6.17 13.45
CA LEU A 541 4.34 6.64 14.78
C LEU A 541 5.52 6.91 15.75
N GLY A 542 6.64 6.19 15.59
CA GLY A 542 7.70 6.05 16.58
C GLY A 542 8.70 7.20 16.70
N GLY A 543 8.80 8.11 15.72
CA GLY A 543 9.89 9.10 15.71
C GLY A 543 9.73 10.28 14.74
N GLU A 544 10.77 11.13 14.75
CA GLU A 544 11.02 12.24 13.82
C GLU A 544 12.20 11.93 12.87
N GLY A 545 12.74 10.72 12.98
CA GLY A 545 13.61 10.08 12.00
C GLY A 545 13.48 8.57 12.12
N TRP A 546 14.05 7.86 11.15
CA TRP A 546 14.06 6.40 11.06
C TRP A 546 15.48 5.88 10.95
N LEU A 547 15.73 4.69 11.51
CA LEU A 547 16.98 3.95 11.32
C LEU A 547 16.69 2.48 10.94
N ASN A 548 17.50 1.95 10.04
CA ASN A 548 17.55 0.54 9.68
C ASN A 548 19.00 0.07 9.60
N PHE A 549 19.32 -1.02 10.28
CA PHE A 549 20.62 -1.68 10.17
C PHE A 549 20.70 -2.56 8.90
N GLU A 550 21.86 -2.54 8.23
CA GLU A 550 22.05 -3.21 6.94
C GLU A 550 21.68 -4.71 6.98
N GLY A 551 20.86 -5.15 6.03
CA GLY A 551 20.30 -6.50 5.98
C GLY A 551 18.87 -6.59 6.53
N ASN A 552 18.55 -5.82 7.57
CA ASN A 552 17.23 -5.88 8.19
C ASN A 552 16.14 -5.28 7.28
N GLU A 553 16.49 -4.53 6.22
CA GLU A 553 15.50 -4.01 5.28
C GLU A 553 14.73 -5.11 4.54
N PHE A 554 15.38 -6.26 4.31
CA PHE A 554 14.79 -7.42 3.65
C PHE A 554 14.60 -8.62 4.58
N GLY A 555 14.82 -8.45 5.89
CA GLY A 555 14.79 -9.53 6.87
C GLY A 555 15.89 -10.57 6.61
N HIS A 556 17.15 -10.15 6.67
CA HIS A 556 18.31 -11.04 6.51
C HIS A 556 18.21 -12.27 7.45
N PRO A 557 18.48 -13.50 6.95
CA PRO A 557 18.46 -14.73 7.75
C PRO A 557 19.67 -14.83 8.69
N GLU A 558 19.80 -15.94 9.42
CA GLU A 558 20.95 -16.23 10.28
C GLU A 558 21.14 -15.13 11.37
N TRP A 559 22.38 -14.80 11.68
CA TRP A 559 22.80 -13.75 12.61
C TRP A 559 24.18 -13.22 12.16
N LEU A 560 24.62 -12.12 12.75
CA LEU A 560 25.95 -11.55 12.61
C LEU A 560 26.86 -12.11 13.71
N ASP A 561 27.99 -12.71 13.33
CA ASP A 561 29.03 -13.11 14.28
C ASP A 561 30.40 -12.78 13.70
N PHE A 562 31.23 -12.12 14.52
CA PHE A 562 32.56 -11.68 14.13
C PHE A 562 33.62 -12.75 14.44
N PRO A 563 34.76 -12.78 13.73
CA PRO A 563 35.86 -13.69 14.02
C PRO A 563 36.36 -13.57 15.46
N ARG A 564 36.25 -14.66 16.22
CA ARG A 564 36.69 -14.78 17.61
C ARG A 564 37.04 -16.22 17.96
N GLU A 565 37.76 -16.44 19.06
CA GLU A 565 38.17 -17.79 19.52
C GLU A 565 36.97 -18.76 19.59
N GLY A 566 35.85 -18.31 20.16
CA GLY A 566 34.63 -19.11 20.32
C GLY A 566 33.92 -19.55 19.04
N ASN A 567 34.32 -19.06 17.86
CA ASN A 567 33.84 -19.55 16.56
C ASN A 567 34.99 -19.97 15.61
N GLY A 568 36.19 -20.17 16.14
CA GLY A 568 37.38 -20.55 15.35
C GLY A 568 37.91 -19.45 14.44
N ASN A 569 37.67 -18.17 14.78
CA ASN A 569 37.97 -17.00 13.96
C ASN A 569 37.27 -17.03 12.59
N SER A 570 36.01 -17.48 12.57
CA SER A 570 35.22 -17.58 11.34
C SER A 570 34.70 -16.22 10.86
N PHE A 571 34.85 -15.97 9.57
CA PHE A 571 34.19 -14.86 8.86
C PHE A 571 32.84 -15.25 8.26
N HIS A 572 32.37 -16.49 8.46
CA HIS A 572 31.18 -17.01 7.77
C HIS A 572 29.89 -16.23 8.07
N TYR A 573 29.75 -15.65 9.27
CA TYR A 573 28.62 -14.82 9.64
C TYR A 573 28.95 -13.30 9.66
N ALA A 574 30.21 -12.93 9.39
CA ALA A 574 30.67 -11.54 9.33
C ALA A 574 30.45 -10.95 7.92
N ARG A 575 29.24 -11.09 7.39
CA ARG A 575 28.89 -10.82 5.99
C ARG A 575 27.42 -10.40 5.82
N ARG A 576 27.07 -9.90 4.63
CA ARG A 576 25.71 -9.53 4.24
C ARG A 576 25.30 -10.16 2.92
N GLN A 577 24.30 -11.03 2.98
CA GLN A 577 23.81 -11.84 1.86
C GLN A 577 22.90 -11.04 0.92
N PHE A 578 23.37 -9.91 0.41
CA PHE A 578 22.59 -9.01 -0.45
C PHE A 578 22.08 -9.69 -1.74
N ASN A 579 22.77 -10.73 -2.20
CA ASN A 579 22.37 -11.62 -3.29
C ASN A 579 20.99 -12.31 -3.07
N LEU A 580 20.52 -12.43 -1.82
CA LEU A 580 19.20 -13.00 -1.51
C LEU A 580 18.03 -12.14 -2.02
N VAL A 581 18.28 -10.85 -2.24
CA VAL A 581 17.30 -9.89 -2.79
C VAL A 581 17.30 -9.91 -4.32
N GLU A 582 18.44 -10.24 -4.93
CA GLU A 582 18.62 -10.29 -6.39
C GLU A 582 17.98 -11.54 -7.02
N ASP A 583 17.82 -12.61 -6.24
CA ASP A 583 17.15 -13.83 -6.69
C ASP A 583 15.62 -13.70 -6.68
N ASN A 584 15.04 -13.62 -7.89
CA ASN A 584 13.59 -13.54 -8.10
C ASN A 584 12.81 -14.80 -7.66
N LEU A 585 13.50 -15.91 -7.38
CA LEU A 585 12.94 -17.14 -6.82
C LEU A 585 12.89 -17.11 -5.28
N LEU A 586 13.33 -16.04 -4.63
CA LEU A 586 13.25 -15.85 -3.17
C LEU A 586 12.25 -14.77 -2.75
N ARG A 587 11.75 -14.88 -1.52
CA ARG A 587 10.76 -13.99 -0.92
C ARG A 587 11.36 -12.74 -0.26
N TYR A 588 12.68 -12.69 -0.03
CA TYR A 588 13.37 -11.53 0.57
C TYR A 588 13.16 -10.24 -0.23
N ARG A 589 13.11 -10.33 -1.57
CA ARG A 589 12.82 -9.18 -2.46
C ARG A 589 11.52 -8.45 -2.10
N PHE A 590 10.47 -9.18 -1.71
CA PHE A 590 9.19 -8.58 -1.32
C PHE A 590 9.27 -7.69 -0.07
N LEU A 591 10.20 -7.99 0.85
CA LEU A 591 10.46 -7.18 2.05
C LEU A 591 11.34 -5.97 1.69
N ASN A 592 12.33 -6.17 0.81
CA ASN A 592 13.17 -5.11 0.25
C ASN A 592 12.35 -4.06 -0.53
N ASP A 593 11.44 -4.51 -1.40
CA ASP A 593 10.61 -3.66 -2.24
C ASP A 593 9.57 -2.90 -1.40
N PHE A 594 9.08 -3.53 -0.32
CA PHE A 594 8.26 -2.87 0.68
C PHE A 594 9.02 -1.76 1.41
N ASP A 595 10.27 -2.02 1.81
CA ASP A 595 11.12 -1.02 2.46
C ASP A 595 11.40 0.17 1.53
N SER A 596 11.84 -0.09 0.29
CA SER A 596 12.01 0.96 -0.72
C SER A 596 10.74 1.79 -0.89
N LYS A 597 9.58 1.13 -1.00
CA LYS A 597 8.28 1.82 -1.09
C LYS A 597 8.03 2.67 0.17
N MET A 598 8.29 2.18 1.38
CA MET A 598 8.12 2.91 2.63
C MET A 598 8.96 4.20 2.65
N GLN A 599 10.24 4.13 2.31
CA GLN A 599 11.14 5.28 2.34
C GLN A 599 10.80 6.35 1.30
N TRP A 600 10.57 5.95 0.04
CA TRP A 600 10.17 6.88 -1.02
C TRP A 600 8.79 7.50 -0.78
N THR A 601 7.93 6.79 -0.05
CA THR A 601 6.62 7.32 0.32
C THR A 601 6.72 8.32 1.49
N GLU A 602 7.69 8.18 2.40
CA GLU A 602 7.99 9.24 3.38
C GLU A 602 8.62 10.46 2.74
N GLU A 603 9.53 10.29 1.76
CA GLU A 603 10.07 11.41 0.99
C GLU A 603 8.94 12.22 0.30
N LYS A 604 7.87 11.55 -0.13
CA LYS A 604 6.71 12.22 -0.74
C LYS A 604 5.80 12.95 0.27
N TYR A 605 5.51 12.34 1.42
CA TYR A 605 4.49 12.84 2.35
C TYR A 605 5.02 13.47 3.66
N GLY A 606 6.31 13.33 3.95
CA GLY A 606 7.02 14.06 5.01
C GLY A 606 6.54 13.79 6.44
N TRP A 607 6.10 12.57 6.75
CA TRP A 607 5.50 12.33 8.07
C TRP A 607 6.50 12.30 9.23
N LEU A 608 7.78 11.98 9.01
CA LEU A 608 8.75 12.01 10.10
C LEU A 608 9.02 13.45 10.56
N HIS A 609 9.06 14.43 9.65
CA HIS A 609 9.20 15.84 9.99
C HIS A 609 7.86 16.56 10.24
N SER A 610 6.74 15.82 10.24
CA SER A 610 5.43 16.31 10.66
C SER A 610 5.22 16.14 12.17
N PRO A 611 4.32 16.94 12.79
CA PRO A 611 3.93 16.79 14.19
C PRO A 611 3.51 15.36 14.55
N GLN A 612 3.55 15.06 15.85
CA GLN A 612 3.17 13.76 16.40
C GLN A 612 1.73 13.38 15.99
N ALA A 613 1.53 12.10 15.69
CA ALA A 613 0.25 11.58 15.21
C ALA A 613 -0.88 11.72 16.23
N TYR A 614 -2.11 11.90 15.73
CA TYR A 614 -3.32 11.75 16.52
C TYR A 614 -3.77 10.28 16.48
N VAL A 615 -3.61 9.53 17.57
CA VAL A 615 -4.08 8.14 17.67
C VAL A 615 -5.57 8.12 18.00
N SER A 616 -6.41 7.87 17.00
CA SER A 616 -7.87 7.82 17.16
C SER A 616 -8.38 6.48 17.68
N LEU A 617 -7.66 5.37 17.41
CA LEU A 617 -8.06 4.05 17.88
C LEU A 617 -6.86 3.19 18.30
N LYS A 618 -7.06 2.43 19.38
CA LYS A 618 -6.17 1.39 19.90
C LYS A 618 -7.05 0.33 20.59
N HIS A 619 -7.57 -0.60 19.80
CA HIS A 619 -8.66 -1.49 20.20
C HIS A 619 -8.15 -2.88 20.56
N GLU A 620 -8.20 -3.23 21.85
CA GLU A 620 -7.61 -4.49 22.36
C GLU A 620 -8.32 -5.76 21.93
N GLY A 621 -9.63 -5.72 21.66
CA GLY A 621 -10.36 -6.90 21.16
C GLY A 621 -9.93 -7.23 19.74
N ASP A 622 -10.36 -6.38 18.82
CA ASP A 622 -10.06 -6.42 17.39
C ASP A 622 -8.57 -6.34 17.01
N LYS A 623 -7.68 -5.94 17.94
CA LYS A 623 -6.25 -5.68 17.70
C LYS A 623 -6.00 -4.67 16.57
N VAL A 624 -6.81 -3.61 16.52
CA VAL A 624 -6.73 -2.55 15.51
C VAL A 624 -6.14 -1.26 16.10
N ILE A 625 -5.18 -0.68 15.41
CA ILE A 625 -4.65 0.67 15.68
C ILE A 625 -4.98 1.58 14.50
N VAL A 626 -5.47 2.80 14.79
CA VAL A 626 -5.66 3.87 13.82
C VAL A 626 -5.03 5.16 14.33
N PHE A 627 -4.31 5.86 13.46
CA PHE A 627 -3.87 7.22 13.71
C PHE A 627 -3.86 8.08 12.43
N GLU A 628 -3.83 9.40 12.61
CA GLU A 628 -3.60 10.37 11.53
C GLU A 628 -2.25 11.07 11.74
N ARG A 629 -1.41 11.14 10.70
CA ARG A 629 -0.15 11.90 10.70
C ARG A 629 0.13 12.42 9.29
N ALA A 630 0.57 13.69 9.18
CA ALA A 630 0.88 14.34 7.90
C ALA A 630 -0.28 14.33 6.86
N GLY A 631 -1.53 14.42 7.32
CA GLY A 631 -2.72 14.30 6.46
C GLY A 631 -3.04 12.88 6.01
N LEU A 632 -2.16 11.90 6.27
CA LEU A 632 -2.40 10.50 5.99
C LEU A 632 -3.20 9.85 7.12
N LEU A 633 -4.15 9.00 6.74
CA LEU A 633 -4.82 8.04 7.62
C LEU A 633 -4.03 6.73 7.64
N TRP A 634 -3.74 6.22 8.84
CA TRP A 634 -2.98 5.00 9.07
C TRP A 634 -3.86 3.98 9.78
N ILE A 635 -3.95 2.78 9.22
CA ILE A 635 -4.79 1.70 9.77
C ILE A 635 -3.96 0.42 9.82
N PHE A 636 -3.93 -0.24 10.97
CA PHE A 636 -3.21 -1.50 11.21
C PHE A 636 -4.12 -2.52 11.89
N ASN A 637 -4.26 -3.71 11.31
CA ASN A 637 -4.94 -4.86 11.93
C ASN A 637 -3.91 -5.91 12.37
N PHE A 638 -3.56 -5.93 13.66
CA PHE A 638 -2.64 -6.91 14.28
C PHE A 638 -3.34 -8.20 14.75
N HIS A 639 -4.63 -8.38 14.49
CA HIS A 639 -5.32 -9.61 14.89
C HIS A 639 -4.66 -10.82 14.20
N PRO A 640 -4.51 -11.98 14.86
CA PRO A 640 -3.92 -13.16 14.23
C PRO A 640 -4.81 -13.80 13.14
N THR A 641 -6.13 -13.81 13.35
CA THR A 641 -7.12 -14.48 12.47
C THR A 641 -8.17 -13.57 11.81
N ASN A 642 -8.68 -12.56 12.51
CA ASN A 642 -9.90 -11.87 12.12
C ASN A 642 -9.65 -10.76 11.09
N SER A 643 -10.55 -10.67 10.13
CA SER A 643 -10.63 -9.62 9.11
C SER A 643 -11.95 -8.89 9.28
N PHE A 644 -12.00 -7.58 9.05
CA PHE A 644 -13.21 -6.77 9.28
C PHE A 644 -13.62 -6.05 7.99
N SER A 645 -14.83 -6.31 7.48
CA SER A 645 -15.31 -5.83 6.16
C SER A 645 -15.66 -4.35 6.12
N ASP A 646 -16.36 -3.86 7.16
CA ASP A 646 -17.00 -2.54 7.16
C ASP A 646 -16.51 -1.69 8.35
N TYR A 647 -15.22 -1.80 8.67
CA TYR A 647 -14.66 -1.28 9.92
C TYR A 647 -14.67 0.25 9.92
N ARG A 648 -15.36 0.86 10.89
CA ARG A 648 -15.50 2.32 10.99
C ARG A 648 -14.25 2.96 11.57
N VAL A 649 -13.63 3.82 10.77
CA VAL A 649 -12.42 4.54 11.10
C VAL A 649 -12.73 6.03 11.14
N GLY A 650 -12.47 6.67 12.29
CA GLY A 650 -12.69 8.11 12.46
C GLY A 650 -11.59 8.92 11.78
N VAL A 651 -11.98 9.97 11.06
CA VAL A 651 -11.09 10.87 10.32
C VAL A 651 -11.48 12.34 10.53
N GLU A 652 -10.51 13.24 10.55
CA GLU A 652 -10.76 14.66 10.84
C GLU A 652 -11.26 15.44 9.64
N GLN A 653 -10.68 15.15 8.47
CA GLN A 653 -10.96 15.86 7.23
C GLN A 653 -12.00 15.08 6.41
N GLU A 654 -12.98 15.79 5.87
CA GLU A 654 -13.95 15.21 4.93
C GLU A 654 -13.34 15.08 3.53
N GLY A 655 -13.80 14.10 2.76
CA GLY A 655 -13.38 13.89 1.38
C GLY A 655 -13.46 12.44 0.91
N THR A 656 -12.59 12.11 -0.04
CA THR A 656 -12.43 10.76 -0.60
C THR A 656 -11.00 10.31 -0.40
N TYR A 657 -10.85 9.21 0.34
CA TYR A 657 -9.59 8.53 0.58
C TYR A 657 -9.42 7.33 -0.39
N LYS A 658 -8.20 6.82 -0.53
CA LYS A 658 -7.78 5.63 -1.29
C LYS A 658 -6.52 4.98 -0.66
N ILE A 659 -5.65 4.34 -1.46
CA ILE A 659 -4.44 3.63 -0.99
C ILE A 659 -3.14 4.09 -1.74
N VAL A 660 -1.99 4.06 -1.02
CA VAL A 660 -0.58 4.26 -1.45
C VAL A 660 0.27 3.02 -1.21
N ILE A 661 0.14 2.47 0.00
CA ILE A 661 0.77 1.25 0.46
C ILE A 661 -0.32 0.42 1.09
N ASN A 662 -0.39 -0.80 0.61
CA ASN A 662 -1.14 -1.91 1.16
C ASN A 662 -0.11 -2.98 1.52
N THR A 663 0.06 -3.33 2.80
CA THR A 663 1.01 -4.40 3.14
C THR A 663 0.57 -5.76 2.60
N ASP A 664 -0.70 -5.91 2.19
CA ASP A 664 -1.25 -7.11 1.55
C ASP A 664 -1.05 -7.14 0.02
N SER A 665 -0.35 -6.16 -0.56
CA SER A 665 -0.07 -6.13 -2.00
C SER A 665 0.79 -7.35 -2.42
N PRO A 666 0.50 -8.00 -3.56
CA PRO A 666 1.37 -9.02 -4.15
C PRO A 666 2.79 -8.53 -4.43
N ALA A 667 2.95 -7.24 -4.73
CA ALA A 667 4.26 -6.59 -4.89
C ALA A 667 5.13 -6.69 -3.62
N PHE A 668 4.51 -6.87 -2.46
CA PHE A 668 5.17 -7.05 -1.16
C PHE A 668 4.92 -8.45 -0.58
N GLY A 669 4.54 -9.43 -1.41
CA GLY A 669 4.29 -10.81 -0.98
C GLY A 669 3.06 -10.97 -0.07
N GLY A 670 2.06 -10.09 -0.21
CA GLY A 670 0.74 -10.24 0.42
C GLY A 670 -0.26 -11.00 -0.47
N LEU A 671 -1.49 -11.15 0.02
CA LEU A 671 -2.52 -12.01 -0.58
C LEU A 671 -3.53 -11.28 -1.49
N SER A 672 -3.34 -9.99 -1.79
CA SER A 672 -4.20 -9.20 -2.67
C SER A 672 -5.67 -9.05 -2.23
N ARG A 673 -5.96 -9.17 -0.93
CA ARG A 673 -7.34 -9.12 -0.42
C ARG A 673 -7.92 -7.71 -0.45
N VAL A 674 -7.07 -6.69 -0.30
CA VAL A 674 -7.47 -5.27 -0.42
C VAL A 674 -7.25 -4.80 -1.85
N ALA A 675 -8.31 -4.29 -2.48
CA ALA A 675 -8.25 -3.66 -3.80
C ALA A 675 -7.69 -2.22 -3.67
N GLU A 676 -6.46 -1.98 -4.15
CA GLU A 676 -5.74 -0.70 -3.99
C GLU A 676 -6.36 0.48 -4.74
N ASP A 677 -7.22 0.20 -5.71
CA ASP A 677 -8.01 1.14 -6.48
C ASP A 677 -9.34 1.54 -5.80
N THR A 678 -9.67 0.96 -4.64
CA THR A 678 -10.85 1.35 -3.83
C THR A 678 -10.83 2.85 -3.49
N ARG A 679 -12.03 3.42 -3.34
CA ARG A 679 -12.25 4.79 -2.84
C ARG A 679 -13.11 4.71 -1.58
N PHE A 680 -12.66 5.36 -0.51
CA PHE A 680 -13.31 5.40 0.80
C PHE A 680 -13.86 6.79 1.05
N PHE A 681 -15.18 6.93 1.08
CA PHE A 681 -15.86 8.21 1.24
C PHE A 681 -16.14 8.49 2.71
N THR A 682 -15.95 9.74 3.14
CA THR A 682 -16.25 10.15 4.51
C THR A 682 -17.73 10.46 4.72
N THR A 683 -18.30 9.93 5.79
CA THR A 683 -19.59 10.32 6.35
C THR A 683 -19.40 11.42 7.41
N PRO A 684 -20.15 12.53 7.35
CA PRO A 684 -20.06 13.63 8.33
C PRO A 684 -20.74 13.27 9.66
N PHE A 685 -20.13 12.35 10.39
CA PHE A 685 -20.59 11.84 11.69
C PHE A 685 -19.40 11.55 12.60
N GLY A 686 -19.47 12.03 13.84
CA GLY A 686 -18.36 11.93 14.78
C GLY A 686 -18.08 10.51 15.25
N TRP A 687 -16.83 10.06 15.12
CA TRP A 687 -16.40 8.71 15.50
C TRP A 687 -15.00 8.75 16.10
N ASN A 688 -14.76 8.03 17.20
CA ASN A 688 -13.46 7.94 17.88
C ASN A 688 -12.74 9.29 18.09
N GLY A 689 -13.50 10.33 18.45
CA GLY A 689 -12.99 11.68 18.70
C GLY A 689 -12.60 12.49 17.46
N ARG A 690 -12.99 12.05 16.25
CA ARG A 690 -12.85 12.79 14.99
C ARG A 690 -14.21 13.25 14.48
N LYS A 691 -14.21 14.22 13.56
CA LYS A 691 -15.44 14.83 13.01
C LYS A 691 -16.23 13.92 12.07
N ASN A 692 -15.54 13.08 11.31
CA ASN A 692 -16.10 12.22 10.27
C ASN A 692 -15.70 10.75 10.52
N PHE A 693 -16.28 9.83 9.76
CA PHE A 693 -15.76 8.47 9.64
C PHE A 693 -15.80 7.98 8.20
N LEU A 694 -14.98 6.99 7.87
CA LEU A 694 -15.09 6.17 6.67
C LEU A 694 -15.11 4.68 7.06
N GLN A 695 -15.47 3.81 6.14
CA GLN A 695 -15.48 2.36 6.34
C GLN A 695 -14.42 1.69 5.46
N VAL A 696 -13.73 0.70 6.01
CA VAL A 696 -12.66 -0.05 5.31
C VAL A 696 -12.81 -1.54 5.49
N TYR A 697 -12.43 -2.29 4.46
CA TYR A 697 -12.04 -3.69 4.60
C TYR A 697 -10.58 -3.76 5.06
N ILE A 698 -10.36 -4.35 6.24
CA ILE A 698 -9.04 -4.56 6.84
C ILE A 698 -8.81 -6.06 7.12
N PRO A 699 -8.15 -6.78 6.19
CA PRO A 699 -7.78 -8.18 6.43
C PRO A 699 -6.84 -8.34 7.63
N THR A 700 -6.84 -9.55 8.20
CA THR A 700 -5.91 -9.97 9.24
C THR A 700 -4.45 -9.69 8.83
N ARG A 701 -3.65 -9.11 9.74
CA ARG A 701 -2.23 -8.75 9.53
C ARG A 701 -1.97 -7.83 8.32
N THR A 702 -2.78 -6.77 8.18
CA THR A 702 -2.61 -5.76 7.10
C THR A 702 -2.51 -4.33 7.62
N ALA A 703 -1.90 -3.46 6.80
CA ALA A 703 -1.88 -2.03 7.01
C ALA A 703 -2.06 -1.24 5.69
N ILE A 704 -2.73 -0.08 5.78
CA ILE A 704 -3.24 0.73 4.65
C ILE A 704 -3.07 2.23 4.93
N PHE A 705 -2.67 3.05 3.94
CA PHE A 705 -2.67 4.53 3.94
C PHE A 705 -2.66 5.15 2.50
N ASP A 706 -2.77 6.49 2.28
CA ASP A 706 -3.49 7.11 1.10
C ASP A 706 -2.85 8.25 0.18
N THR A 707 -3.26 8.34 -1.11
CA THR A 707 -3.01 9.24 -2.31
C THR A 707 -1.96 8.79 -3.38
N GLU A 708 -2.06 8.93 -4.73
CA GLU A 708 -2.63 9.94 -5.68
C GLU A 708 -3.06 9.33 -7.08
N GLN A 709 -3.54 10.09 -8.09
CA GLN A 709 -4.56 9.70 -9.11
C GLN A 709 -4.20 8.92 -10.42
N LEU A 710 -5.25 8.33 -11.02
CA LEU A 710 -5.40 7.58 -12.29
C LEU A 710 -6.86 7.81 -12.82
N PRO A 711 -7.19 7.61 -14.12
CA PRO A 711 -8.58 7.51 -14.60
C PRO A 711 -9.42 6.52 -13.78
N ALA A 712 -10.74 6.67 -13.73
CA ALA A 712 -11.60 5.77 -12.96
C ALA A 712 -11.96 4.50 -13.75
N ILE A 713 -12.19 3.38 -13.05
CA ILE A 713 -12.83 2.20 -13.64
C ILE A 713 -14.25 2.58 -14.09
N LEU A 714 -14.69 1.98 -15.19
CA LEU A 714 -15.90 2.30 -15.96
C LEU A 714 -15.85 3.61 -16.76
N ASN A 715 -14.83 4.49 -16.61
CA ASN A 715 -14.70 5.64 -17.51
C ASN A 715 -14.53 5.20 -18.96
N ALA A 716 -15.18 5.93 -19.87
CA ALA A 716 -14.95 5.81 -21.29
C ALA A 716 -13.72 6.62 -21.69
N LEU A 717 -12.74 5.95 -22.29
CA LEU A 717 -11.68 6.57 -23.08
C LEU A 717 -12.08 6.59 -24.56
N THR A 718 -11.57 7.57 -25.30
CA THR A 718 -11.79 7.69 -26.74
C THR A 718 -10.46 7.79 -27.49
N THR A 719 -10.36 7.08 -28.61
CA THR A 719 -9.22 7.14 -29.52
C THR A 719 -9.68 7.02 -30.97
N GLU A 720 -8.87 7.43 -31.93
CA GLU A 720 -9.19 7.36 -33.37
C GLU A 720 -8.51 6.14 -33.98
N ASN A 721 -9.28 5.16 -34.47
CA ASN A 721 -8.78 3.97 -35.16
C ASN A 721 -9.23 4.00 -36.63
N ASN A 722 -8.29 3.97 -37.58
CA ASN A 722 -8.56 4.01 -39.03
C ASN A 722 -9.52 5.13 -39.51
N GLY A 723 -9.50 6.30 -38.85
CA GLY A 723 -10.41 7.42 -39.16
C GLY A 723 -11.82 7.31 -38.56
N GLN A 724 -12.06 6.31 -37.71
CA GLN A 724 -13.29 6.14 -36.94
C GLN A 724 -13.02 6.25 -35.43
N LYS A 725 -14.03 6.63 -34.65
CA LYS A 725 -13.90 6.82 -33.20
C LYS A 725 -14.10 5.48 -32.48
N LEU A 726 -13.03 4.96 -31.87
CA LEU A 726 -13.10 3.81 -30.98
C LEU A 726 -13.37 4.26 -29.54
N VAL A 727 -14.35 3.64 -28.89
CA VAL A 727 -14.64 3.80 -27.47
C VAL A 727 -14.06 2.59 -26.71
N LEU A 728 -13.34 2.90 -25.63
CA LEU A 728 -12.73 1.93 -24.73
C LEU A 728 -13.28 2.19 -23.31
N GLU A 729 -13.73 1.17 -22.60
CA GLU A 729 -14.13 1.29 -21.18
C GLU A 729 -12.97 0.83 -20.29
N VAL A 730 -12.55 1.65 -19.31
CA VAL A 730 -11.54 1.26 -18.33
C VAL A 730 -12.09 0.10 -17.48
N ALA A 731 -11.49 -1.08 -17.62
CA ALA A 731 -11.98 -2.31 -16.98
C ALA A 731 -11.12 -2.78 -15.81
N GLN A 732 -9.84 -2.40 -15.80
CA GLN A 732 -8.89 -2.74 -14.74
C GLN A 732 -7.69 -1.77 -14.80
N HIS A 733 -7.17 -1.35 -13.65
CA HIS A 733 -5.87 -0.67 -13.57
C HIS A 733 -4.76 -1.72 -13.47
N LEU A 734 -3.72 -1.61 -14.30
CA LEU A 734 -2.61 -2.59 -14.36
C LEU A 734 -1.36 -2.16 -13.57
N GLY A 735 -1.36 -0.95 -13.00
CA GLY A 735 -0.16 -0.31 -12.44
C GLY A 735 0.55 0.58 -13.46
N GLU A 736 1.61 1.28 -13.03
CA GLU A 736 2.47 2.12 -13.91
C GLU A 736 1.73 3.18 -14.78
N ASN A 737 0.60 3.72 -14.30
CA ASN A 737 -0.32 4.57 -15.08
C ASN A 737 -0.96 3.88 -16.31
N VAL A 738 -0.92 2.55 -16.38
CA VAL A 738 -1.52 1.73 -17.43
C VAL A 738 -2.92 1.26 -17.01
N VAL A 739 -3.88 1.45 -17.92
CA VAL A 739 -5.25 0.97 -17.78
C VAL A 739 -5.55 -0.09 -18.84
N ARG A 740 -6.08 -1.24 -18.43
CA ARG A 740 -6.64 -2.25 -19.33
C ARG A 740 -8.08 -1.87 -19.61
N CYS A 741 -8.40 -1.76 -20.89
CA CYS A 741 -9.73 -1.37 -21.33
C CYS A 741 -10.42 -2.48 -22.10
N ILE A 742 -11.75 -2.52 -22.03
CA ILE A 742 -12.61 -3.31 -22.92
C ILE A 742 -12.95 -2.42 -24.12
N ALA A 743 -12.68 -2.89 -25.34
CA ALA A 743 -13.06 -2.18 -26.56
C ALA A 743 -14.52 -2.45 -26.93
N MET A 744 -15.23 -1.41 -27.37
CA MET A 744 -16.61 -1.50 -27.85
C MET A 744 -16.71 -1.84 -29.35
N ASP A 745 -15.59 -1.80 -30.07
CA ASP A 745 -15.51 -2.13 -31.51
C ASP A 745 -14.11 -2.70 -31.84
N GLY A 746 -13.86 -3.05 -33.10
CA GLY A 746 -12.62 -3.64 -33.60
C GLY A 746 -11.35 -2.89 -33.17
N THR A 747 -10.32 -3.65 -32.82
CA THR A 747 -9.02 -3.12 -32.34
C THR A 747 -7.91 -3.23 -33.38
N GLU A 748 -8.22 -3.81 -34.54
CA GLU A 748 -7.40 -3.90 -35.73
C GLU A 748 -7.03 -2.48 -36.21
N GLY A 749 -5.74 -2.15 -36.19
CA GLY A 749 -5.23 -0.82 -36.54
C GLY A 749 -4.68 -0.01 -35.36
N LEU A 750 -4.93 -0.42 -34.11
CA LEU A 750 -4.33 0.25 -32.94
C LEU A 750 -2.80 0.07 -32.90
N THR A 751 -2.10 1.16 -32.60
CA THR A 751 -0.63 1.23 -32.56
C THR A 751 -0.12 1.79 -31.23
N ARG A 752 1.12 1.43 -30.86
CA ARG A 752 1.76 1.96 -29.64
C ARG A 752 2.08 3.45 -29.80
N GLY A 753 1.74 4.26 -28.79
CA GLY A 753 1.94 5.71 -28.80
C GLY A 753 0.73 6.52 -29.32
N GLN A 754 -0.32 5.84 -29.78
CA GLN A 754 -1.58 6.44 -30.21
C GLN A 754 -2.31 7.06 -29.01
N THR A 755 -2.80 8.29 -29.17
CA THR A 755 -3.41 9.06 -28.08
C THR A 755 -4.82 8.53 -27.74
N ALA A 756 -5.09 8.36 -26.44
CA ALA A 756 -6.42 8.10 -25.91
C ALA A 756 -6.79 9.20 -24.91
N THR A 757 -8.05 9.65 -24.93
CA THR A 757 -8.56 10.73 -24.08
C THR A 757 -9.61 10.18 -23.12
N ASP A 758 -9.39 10.31 -21.81
CA ASP A 758 -10.42 10.04 -20.80
C ASP A 758 -11.55 11.08 -20.92
N THR A 759 -12.79 10.61 -21.01
CA THR A 759 -13.97 11.49 -21.04
C THR A 759 -14.42 11.92 -19.64
N GLY A 760 -13.80 11.39 -18.58
CA GLY A 760 -14.11 11.67 -17.18
C GLY A 760 -15.44 11.09 -16.70
N ASN A 761 -16.11 10.30 -17.55
CA ASN A 761 -17.45 9.76 -17.32
C ASN A 761 -17.53 8.33 -17.90
N PRO A 762 -18.49 7.49 -17.47
CA PRO A 762 -18.83 6.26 -18.18
C PRO A 762 -19.33 6.50 -19.60
N ILE A 763 -19.58 5.43 -20.38
CA ILE A 763 -20.16 5.54 -21.73
C ILE A 763 -21.53 6.24 -21.63
N LEU A 764 -21.65 7.42 -22.23
CA LEU A 764 -22.86 8.27 -22.22
C LEU A 764 -23.66 8.12 -23.52
N ILE A 765 -24.87 7.56 -23.43
CA ILE A 765 -25.76 7.27 -24.57
C ILE A 765 -26.94 8.25 -24.64
N PRO A 766 -27.48 8.57 -25.84
CA PRO A 766 -28.63 9.47 -25.97
C PRO A 766 -29.91 8.79 -25.49
N VAL A 767 -30.70 9.50 -24.70
CA VAL A 767 -31.97 8.99 -24.11
C VAL A 767 -33.17 9.87 -24.47
N GLY A 768 -34.37 9.40 -24.11
CA GLY A 768 -35.63 10.11 -24.30
C GLY A 768 -36.21 10.05 -25.72
N PRO A 769 -37.30 10.79 -26.00
CA PRO A 769 -38.20 10.50 -27.12
C PRO A 769 -37.55 10.46 -28.52
N GLY A 770 -36.41 11.12 -28.70
CA GLY A 770 -35.63 11.05 -29.94
C GLY A 770 -35.03 9.67 -30.27
N THR A 771 -35.01 8.73 -29.32
CA THR A 771 -34.60 7.33 -29.53
C THR A 771 -35.71 6.44 -30.07
N LEU A 772 -36.97 6.88 -29.99
CA LEU A 772 -38.12 6.09 -30.42
C LEU A 772 -38.13 5.94 -31.95
N GLY A 773 -38.36 4.71 -32.41
CA GLY A 773 -38.29 4.30 -33.81
C GLY A 773 -36.87 4.30 -34.38
N ARG A 774 -35.82 4.49 -33.57
CA ARG A 774 -34.41 4.49 -33.98
C ARG A 774 -33.72 3.19 -33.59
N ILE A 775 -32.65 2.86 -34.31
CA ILE A 775 -31.72 1.78 -33.95
C ILE A 775 -30.37 2.37 -33.56
N MET A 776 -29.83 1.99 -32.40
CA MET A 776 -28.50 2.39 -31.94
C MET A 776 -27.63 1.19 -31.52
N ASN A 777 -26.32 1.39 -31.54
CA ASN A 777 -25.33 0.45 -31.01
C ASN A 777 -25.07 0.67 -29.50
N VAL A 778 -24.11 -0.08 -28.95
CA VAL A 778 -23.68 -0.01 -27.54
C VAL A 778 -23.11 1.36 -27.10
N THR A 779 -22.57 2.18 -28.02
CA THR A 779 -22.07 3.53 -27.71
C THR A 779 -23.14 4.60 -27.86
N GLY A 780 -24.37 4.23 -28.24
CA GLY A 780 -25.47 5.13 -28.48
C GLY A 780 -25.42 5.85 -29.83
N ASP A 781 -24.56 5.37 -30.75
CA ASP A 781 -24.46 5.88 -32.12
C ASP A 781 -25.52 5.19 -33.01
N PRO A 782 -26.20 5.92 -33.91
CA PRO A 782 -27.27 5.36 -34.75
C PRO A 782 -26.72 4.45 -35.85
N ILE A 783 -27.37 3.30 -36.03
CA ILE A 783 -27.03 2.28 -37.04
C ILE A 783 -28.16 2.02 -38.04
N ASP A 784 -29.14 2.92 -38.11
CA ASP A 784 -30.32 2.85 -39.00
C ASP A 784 -30.23 3.75 -40.25
N GLU A 785 -29.03 4.30 -40.54
CA GLU A 785 -28.75 5.23 -41.64
C GLU A 785 -29.59 6.55 -41.65
N ARG A 786 -30.44 6.81 -40.65
CA ARG A 786 -31.32 8.00 -40.57
C ARG A 786 -30.65 9.23 -39.95
N GLY A 787 -29.32 9.28 -39.94
CA GLY A 787 -28.52 10.37 -39.37
C GLY A 787 -28.55 10.43 -37.83
N PRO A 788 -28.01 11.50 -37.21
CA PRO A 788 -27.90 11.59 -35.74
C PRO A 788 -29.24 11.45 -34.99
N ILE A 789 -29.19 10.87 -33.79
CA ILE A 789 -30.33 10.84 -32.85
C ILE A 789 -30.48 12.22 -32.22
N LYS A 790 -31.67 12.83 -32.38
CA LYS A 790 -31.99 14.15 -31.80
C LYS A 790 -32.42 13.99 -30.35
N SER A 791 -31.45 13.88 -29.45
CA SER A 791 -31.69 13.82 -28.00
C SER A 791 -31.17 15.08 -27.29
N THR A 792 -31.86 15.48 -26.22
CA THR A 792 -31.51 16.60 -25.33
C THR A 792 -30.70 16.18 -24.11
N LYS A 793 -30.63 14.88 -23.78
CA LYS A 793 -29.99 14.34 -22.58
C LYS A 793 -29.19 13.08 -22.92
N LYS A 794 -28.02 12.94 -22.29
CA LYS A 794 -27.28 11.67 -22.29
C LYS A 794 -27.18 11.14 -20.87
N LEU A 795 -27.23 9.82 -20.71
CA LEU A 795 -27.08 9.14 -19.42
C LEU A 795 -26.00 8.04 -19.52
N PRO A 796 -25.31 7.72 -18.42
CA PRO A 796 -24.32 6.64 -18.38
C PRO A 796 -24.98 5.28 -18.46
N ILE A 797 -24.36 4.33 -19.18
CA ILE A 797 -24.85 2.93 -19.21
C ILE A 797 -24.73 2.23 -17.86
N HIS A 798 -23.78 2.69 -17.03
CA HIS A 798 -23.58 2.24 -15.66
C HIS A 798 -24.29 3.21 -14.72
N ALA A 799 -25.28 2.70 -14.01
CA ALA A 799 -26.05 3.40 -12.98
C ALA A 799 -26.35 2.44 -11.84
N ASP A 800 -26.50 2.97 -10.63
CA ASP A 800 -26.91 2.21 -9.45
C ASP A 800 -28.41 1.86 -9.53
N PRO A 801 -28.87 0.75 -8.93
CA PRO A 801 -30.29 0.44 -8.84
C PRO A 801 -31.04 1.48 -7.98
N PRO A 802 -32.34 1.72 -8.22
CA PRO A 802 -33.15 2.65 -7.41
C PRO A 802 -33.10 2.32 -5.92
N GLU A 803 -32.95 3.33 -5.06
CA GLU A 803 -32.93 3.13 -3.60
C GLU A 803 -34.23 2.49 -3.11
N PHE A 804 -34.14 1.67 -2.06
CA PHE A 804 -35.30 0.96 -1.49
C PHE A 804 -36.45 1.89 -1.06
N THR A 805 -36.14 3.15 -0.73
CA THR A 805 -37.09 4.23 -0.43
C THR A 805 -37.91 4.70 -1.64
N ASP A 806 -37.34 4.60 -2.85
CA ASP A 806 -37.97 5.01 -4.10
C ASP A 806 -38.72 3.85 -4.78
N GLN A 807 -38.50 2.61 -4.34
CA GLN A 807 -39.19 1.42 -4.83
C GLN A 807 -40.63 1.33 -4.29
N SER A 808 -41.58 0.89 -5.12
CA SER A 808 -42.96 0.63 -4.67
C SER A 808 -43.05 -0.70 -3.90
N THR A 809 -43.83 -0.70 -2.82
CA THR A 809 -44.16 -1.92 -2.07
C THR A 809 -45.48 -2.57 -2.50
N SER A 810 -46.20 -2.01 -3.49
CA SER A 810 -47.43 -2.60 -4.04
C SER A 810 -47.12 -3.73 -5.04
N ALA A 811 -47.62 -4.93 -4.78
CA ALA A 811 -47.64 -6.01 -5.76
C ALA A 811 -48.86 -5.86 -6.68
N GLU A 812 -48.61 -5.40 -7.91
CA GLU A 812 -49.63 -5.18 -8.94
C GLU A 812 -49.41 -6.12 -10.13
N ILE A 813 -50.50 -6.64 -10.70
CA ILE A 813 -50.44 -7.44 -11.93
C ILE A 813 -50.43 -6.56 -13.18
N LEU A 814 -49.57 -6.91 -14.13
CA LEU A 814 -49.59 -6.36 -15.48
C LEU A 814 -50.49 -7.23 -16.36
N VAL A 815 -51.71 -6.74 -16.63
CA VAL A 815 -52.66 -7.42 -17.52
C VAL A 815 -52.19 -7.28 -18.97
N THR A 816 -51.82 -8.40 -19.58
CA THR A 816 -51.23 -8.49 -20.93
C THR A 816 -52.27 -8.60 -22.04
N GLY A 817 -53.51 -8.95 -21.68
CA GLY A 817 -54.58 -9.28 -22.61
C GLY A 817 -54.44 -10.67 -23.24
N ILE A 818 -53.45 -11.48 -22.79
CA ILE A 818 -53.20 -12.85 -23.27
C ILE A 818 -53.72 -13.84 -22.23
N LYS A 819 -54.81 -14.55 -22.53
CA LYS A 819 -55.56 -15.40 -21.59
C LYS A 819 -54.70 -16.37 -20.77
N VAL A 820 -53.78 -17.09 -21.42
CA VAL A 820 -52.93 -18.09 -20.76
C VAL A 820 -51.92 -17.45 -19.80
N VAL A 821 -51.41 -16.26 -20.13
CA VAL A 821 -50.52 -15.49 -19.25
C VAL A 821 -51.33 -14.95 -18.08
N ASP A 822 -52.36 -14.16 -18.36
CA ASP A 822 -53.12 -13.43 -17.34
C ASP A 822 -53.83 -14.38 -16.35
N LEU A 823 -54.27 -15.57 -16.79
CA LEU A 823 -54.86 -16.56 -15.90
C LEU A 823 -53.83 -17.37 -15.10
N LEU A 824 -52.82 -17.96 -15.75
CA LEU A 824 -51.98 -19.03 -15.16
C LEU A 824 -50.57 -18.59 -14.78
N ALA A 825 -50.02 -17.58 -15.44
CA ALA A 825 -48.69 -17.04 -15.16
C ALA A 825 -48.70 -15.50 -15.15
N PRO A 826 -49.57 -14.84 -14.35
CA PRO A 826 -49.77 -13.40 -14.39
C PRO A 826 -48.46 -12.65 -14.12
N TYR A 827 -48.14 -11.67 -14.95
CA TYR A 827 -46.90 -10.90 -14.83
C TYR A 827 -47.03 -9.82 -13.74
N ALA A 828 -45.94 -9.57 -13.01
CA ALA A 828 -45.88 -8.47 -12.06
C ALA A 828 -45.50 -7.17 -12.78
N ARG A 829 -46.13 -6.05 -12.40
CA ARG A 829 -45.71 -4.71 -12.82
C ARG A 829 -44.34 -4.40 -12.20
N GLY A 830 -43.36 -4.16 -13.06
CA GLY A 830 -41.93 -4.06 -12.70
C GLY A 830 -41.21 -5.38 -12.49
N GLY A 831 -41.88 -6.50 -12.80
CA GLY A 831 -41.33 -7.85 -12.59
C GLY A 831 -40.33 -8.29 -13.67
N LYS A 832 -39.65 -9.39 -13.37
CA LYS A 832 -38.65 -10.02 -14.25
C LYS A 832 -39.21 -11.35 -14.78
N ILE A 833 -39.47 -11.44 -16.08
CA ILE A 833 -40.11 -12.59 -16.74
C ILE A 833 -39.10 -13.35 -17.60
N GLY A 834 -38.95 -14.65 -17.37
CA GLY A 834 -38.16 -15.53 -18.25
C GLY A 834 -39.02 -16.19 -19.33
N LEU A 835 -38.65 -16.01 -20.60
CA LEU A 835 -39.31 -16.61 -21.76
C LEU A 835 -38.50 -17.78 -22.34
N PHE A 836 -38.98 -18.99 -22.07
CA PHE A 836 -38.34 -20.25 -22.46
C PHE A 836 -38.96 -20.83 -23.74
N GLY A 837 -38.21 -21.69 -24.42
CA GLY A 837 -38.66 -22.37 -25.64
C GLY A 837 -37.55 -22.53 -26.68
N GLY A 838 -37.68 -23.54 -27.53
CA GLY A 838 -36.75 -23.78 -28.64
C GLY A 838 -36.96 -22.85 -29.83
N ALA A 839 -36.14 -22.98 -30.87
CA ALA A 839 -36.39 -22.30 -32.14
C ALA A 839 -37.73 -22.77 -32.75
N GLY A 840 -38.47 -21.85 -33.36
CA GLY A 840 -39.72 -22.13 -34.09
C GLY A 840 -41.02 -22.11 -33.27
N VAL A 841 -40.98 -22.04 -31.94
CA VAL A 841 -42.20 -22.09 -31.08
C VAL A 841 -42.97 -20.76 -30.96
N GLY A 842 -42.59 -19.73 -31.73
CA GLY A 842 -43.31 -18.45 -31.76
C GLY A 842 -42.84 -17.35 -30.78
N LYS A 843 -41.62 -17.41 -30.22
CA LYS A 843 -41.08 -16.39 -29.29
C LYS A 843 -41.22 -14.95 -29.79
N THR A 844 -40.75 -14.66 -31.00
CA THR A 844 -40.75 -13.31 -31.58
C THR A 844 -42.17 -12.77 -31.75
N VAL A 845 -43.08 -13.61 -32.25
CA VAL A 845 -44.52 -13.29 -32.41
C VAL A 845 -45.18 -12.99 -31.06
N PHE A 846 -44.81 -13.73 -30.00
CA PHE A 846 -45.29 -13.48 -28.63
C PHE A 846 -44.76 -12.16 -28.05
N ILE A 847 -43.47 -11.85 -28.26
CA ILE A 847 -42.87 -10.56 -27.87
C ILE A 847 -43.54 -9.39 -28.61
N GLN A 848 -43.73 -9.51 -29.93
CA GLN A 848 -44.40 -8.50 -30.75
C GLN A 848 -45.86 -8.26 -30.31
N GLU A 849 -46.63 -9.31 -30.00
CA GLU A 849 -48.00 -9.15 -29.51
C GLU A 849 -48.03 -8.46 -28.13
N LEU A 850 -47.09 -8.77 -27.23
CA LEU A 850 -46.97 -8.06 -25.94
C LEU A 850 -46.70 -6.56 -26.13
N ILE A 851 -45.78 -6.20 -27.04
CA ILE A 851 -45.50 -4.79 -27.39
C ILE A 851 -46.77 -4.12 -27.94
N ASN A 852 -47.45 -4.77 -28.89
CA ASN A 852 -48.69 -4.28 -29.51
C ASN A 852 -49.83 -4.08 -28.49
N ASN A 853 -50.05 -5.06 -27.62
CA ASN A 853 -51.15 -5.03 -26.66
C ASN A 853 -50.93 -3.96 -25.58
N ILE A 854 -49.70 -3.82 -25.08
CA ILE A 854 -49.40 -2.84 -24.03
C ILE A 854 -49.37 -1.41 -24.60
N ALA A 855 -48.87 -1.22 -25.83
CA ALA A 855 -49.00 0.07 -26.53
C ALA A 855 -50.46 0.48 -26.76
N LYS A 856 -51.36 -0.48 -27.02
CA LYS A 856 -52.80 -0.23 -27.23
C LYS A 856 -53.61 -0.05 -25.94
N ALA A 857 -53.30 -0.81 -24.89
CA ALA A 857 -54.09 -0.86 -23.66
C ALA A 857 -53.61 0.10 -22.56
N HIS A 858 -52.29 0.30 -22.44
CA HIS A 858 -51.68 1.04 -21.31
C HIS A 858 -50.87 2.27 -21.74
N GLY A 859 -50.58 2.45 -23.03
CA GLY A 859 -49.97 3.67 -23.59
C GLY A 859 -48.47 3.86 -23.33
N GLY A 860 -47.83 2.93 -22.62
CA GLY A 860 -46.41 2.95 -22.26
C GLY A 860 -45.44 2.73 -23.43
N TYR A 861 -44.14 2.82 -23.13
CA TYR A 861 -43.05 2.64 -24.11
C TYR A 861 -42.42 1.24 -24.02
N SER A 862 -41.77 0.82 -25.10
CA SER A 862 -40.99 -0.42 -25.15
C SER A 862 -39.53 -0.15 -25.52
N VAL A 863 -38.61 -0.91 -24.95
CA VAL A 863 -37.20 -0.94 -25.36
C VAL A 863 -36.83 -2.37 -25.72
N PHE A 864 -36.34 -2.58 -26.93
CA PHE A 864 -35.87 -3.88 -27.40
C PHE A 864 -34.34 -3.91 -27.44
N THR A 865 -33.74 -4.90 -26.77
CA THR A 865 -32.29 -5.03 -26.65
C THR A 865 -31.82 -6.37 -27.23
N GLY A 866 -31.23 -6.31 -28.43
CA GLY A 866 -30.65 -7.47 -29.12
C GLY A 866 -29.22 -7.74 -28.65
N VAL A 867 -29.02 -8.74 -27.81
CA VAL A 867 -27.73 -9.11 -27.21
C VAL A 867 -27.09 -10.27 -27.99
N GLY A 868 -26.09 -9.97 -28.82
CA GLY A 868 -25.46 -10.97 -29.68
C GLY A 868 -26.44 -11.51 -30.72
N GLU A 869 -27.26 -10.62 -31.27
CA GLU A 869 -28.26 -10.94 -32.29
C GLU A 869 -27.65 -11.03 -33.68
N ARG A 870 -28.31 -11.77 -34.58
CA ARG A 870 -27.87 -11.81 -35.99
C ARG A 870 -28.42 -10.59 -36.73
N THR A 871 -27.58 -9.96 -37.54
CA THR A 871 -27.96 -8.78 -38.35
C THR A 871 -29.23 -9.03 -39.18
N ARG A 872 -29.41 -10.24 -39.73
CA ARG A 872 -30.64 -10.65 -40.42
C ARG A 872 -31.86 -10.65 -39.49
N GLU A 873 -31.75 -11.27 -38.32
CA GLU A 873 -32.87 -11.44 -37.37
C GLU A 873 -33.31 -10.09 -36.79
N GLY A 874 -32.37 -9.19 -36.49
CA GLY A 874 -32.67 -7.81 -36.10
C GLY A 874 -33.27 -6.96 -37.24
N ASN A 875 -32.82 -7.15 -38.49
CA ASN A 875 -33.36 -6.43 -39.66
C ASN A 875 -34.78 -6.88 -39.99
N ASP A 876 -35.03 -8.19 -39.98
CA ASP A 876 -36.36 -8.77 -40.19
C ASP A 876 -37.33 -8.24 -39.13
N LEU A 877 -36.93 -8.26 -37.84
CA LEU A 877 -37.72 -7.70 -36.74
C LEU A 877 -38.03 -6.19 -36.91
N TYR A 878 -37.06 -5.39 -37.38
CA TYR A 878 -37.26 -3.96 -37.59
C TYR A 878 -38.29 -3.67 -38.69
N HIS A 879 -38.27 -4.44 -39.79
CA HIS A 879 -39.26 -4.30 -40.85
C HIS A 879 -40.63 -4.86 -40.45
N GLU A 880 -40.70 -5.99 -39.75
CA GLU A 880 -41.96 -6.52 -39.19
C GLU A 880 -42.63 -5.50 -38.24
N MET A 881 -41.85 -4.78 -37.43
CA MET A 881 -42.35 -3.68 -36.59
C MET A 881 -42.82 -2.45 -37.39
N GLN A 882 -42.30 -2.22 -38.60
CA GLN A 882 -42.79 -1.18 -39.51
C GLN A 882 -44.12 -1.62 -40.17
N GLU A 883 -44.19 -2.84 -40.68
CA GLU A 883 -45.38 -3.40 -41.35
C GLU A 883 -46.58 -3.51 -40.38
N THR A 884 -46.32 -3.87 -39.12
CA THR A 884 -47.34 -3.92 -38.05
C THR A 884 -47.69 -2.54 -37.45
N GLY A 885 -47.01 -1.46 -37.86
CA GLY A 885 -47.27 -0.09 -37.43
C GLY A 885 -46.77 0.30 -36.03
N VAL A 886 -45.95 -0.56 -35.40
CA VAL A 886 -45.29 -0.30 -34.10
C VAL A 886 -44.17 0.75 -34.25
N ILE A 887 -43.49 0.74 -35.39
CA ILE A 887 -42.52 1.77 -35.81
C ILE A 887 -43.13 2.56 -36.96
N GLN A 888 -43.23 3.87 -36.77
CA GLN A 888 -43.75 4.80 -37.78
C GLN A 888 -42.62 5.77 -38.17
N LEU A 889 -42.20 5.72 -39.44
CA LEU A 889 -41.06 6.52 -39.92
C LEU A 889 -41.35 8.03 -39.95
N GLU A 890 -42.62 8.40 -40.16
CA GLU A 890 -43.13 9.79 -40.21
C GLU A 890 -44.15 10.07 -39.09
N GLY A 891 -44.16 9.26 -38.02
CA GLY A 891 -45.14 9.34 -36.91
C GLY A 891 -44.54 9.02 -35.54
N GLU A 892 -45.38 8.95 -34.51
CA GLU A 892 -44.95 8.64 -33.14
C GLU A 892 -44.72 7.13 -32.97
N SER A 893 -43.46 6.71 -33.07
CA SER A 893 -43.05 5.34 -32.71
C SER A 893 -43.09 5.14 -31.19
N LYS A 894 -43.43 3.94 -30.72
CA LYS A 894 -43.50 3.60 -29.27
C LYS A 894 -42.40 2.66 -28.77
N VAL A 895 -41.47 2.27 -29.64
CA VAL A 895 -40.35 1.36 -29.33
C VAL A 895 -39.00 2.01 -29.65
N ALA A 896 -37.99 1.83 -28.80
CA ALA A 896 -36.58 2.11 -29.10
C ALA A 896 -35.80 0.79 -29.25
N LEU A 897 -34.84 0.72 -30.18
CA LEU A 897 -34.05 -0.50 -30.42
C LEU A 897 -32.56 -0.27 -30.18
N VAL A 898 -31.96 -1.19 -29.43
CA VAL A 898 -30.52 -1.23 -29.15
C VAL A 898 -29.99 -2.60 -29.55
N PHE A 899 -28.96 -2.65 -30.38
CA PHE A 899 -28.37 -3.92 -30.83
C PHE A 899 -26.87 -3.99 -30.54
N GLY A 900 -26.43 -5.19 -30.18
CA GLY A 900 -25.04 -5.62 -30.21
C GLY A 900 -24.97 -6.90 -31.03
N GLN A 901 -24.25 -6.89 -32.15
CA GLN A 901 -24.31 -7.96 -33.15
C GLN A 901 -23.48 -9.18 -32.75
N MET A 902 -23.78 -10.37 -33.32
CA MET A 902 -22.98 -11.58 -33.10
C MET A 902 -21.48 -11.42 -33.44
N ASN A 903 -21.18 -10.61 -34.45
CA ASN A 903 -19.84 -10.33 -34.98
C ASN A 903 -19.10 -9.17 -34.28
N GLU A 904 -19.74 -8.45 -33.37
CA GLU A 904 -19.08 -7.41 -32.59
C GLU A 904 -18.23 -8.01 -31.46
N PRO A 905 -17.23 -7.27 -30.93
CA PRO A 905 -16.39 -7.76 -29.84
C PRO A 905 -17.19 -8.14 -28.59
N PRO A 906 -16.64 -9.03 -27.73
CA PRO A 906 -17.30 -9.44 -26.49
C PRO A 906 -17.68 -8.27 -25.58
N GLY A 907 -16.91 -7.17 -25.62
CA GLY A 907 -17.18 -5.94 -24.88
C GLY A 907 -18.52 -5.29 -25.22
N ALA A 908 -18.84 -5.12 -26.51
CA ALA A 908 -20.11 -4.57 -26.95
C ALA A 908 -21.29 -5.43 -26.48
N ARG A 909 -21.19 -6.74 -26.68
CA ARG A 909 -22.22 -7.71 -26.29
C ARG A 909 -22.42 -7.79 -24.76
N ALA A 910 -21.38 -7.53 -23.98
CA ALA A 910 -21.43 -7.44 -22.51
C ALA A 910 -21.90 -6.07 -21.96
N ARG A 911 -22.24 -5.10 -22.82
CA ARG A 911 -22.67 -3.73 -22.44
C ARG A 911 -23.98 -3.27 -23.10
N VAL A 912 -24.38 -3.88 -24.21
CA VAL A 912 -25.63 -3.53 -24.91
C VAL A 912 -26.88 -3.68 -24.01
N ALA A 913 -26.95 -4.71 -23.16
CA ALA A 913 -28.04 -4.90 -22.18
C ALA A 913 -28.22 -3.68 -21.26
N LEU A 914 -27.10 -3.12 -20.76
CA LEU A 914 -27.08 -1.92 -19.92
C LEU A 914 -27.49 -0.65 -20.68
N THR A 915 -27.19 -0.61 -21.98
CA THR A 915 -27.57 0.50 -22.87
C THR A 915 -29.08 0.57 -23.07
N GLY A 916 -29.72 -0.57 -23.37
CA GLY A 916 -31.19 -0.67 -23.46
C GLY A 916 -31.88 -0.37 -22.12
N LEU A 917 -31.32 -0.89 -21.02
CA LEU A 917 -31.80 -0.61 -19.66
C LEU A 917 -31.75 0.90 -19.35
N THR A 918 -30.67 1.60 -19.68
CA THR A 918 -30.52 3.06 -19.48
C THR A 918 -31.55 3.88 -20.27
N VAL A 919 -31.95 3.43 -21.46
CA VAL A 919 -33.06 4.05 -22.21
C VAL A 919 -34.40 3.83 -21.48
N ALA A 920 -34.63 2.63 -20.94
CA ALA A 920 -35.86 2.32 -20.18
C ALA A 920 -35.93 3.10 -18.86
N GLU A 921 -34.81 3.25 -18.15
CA GLU A 921 -34.71 4.02 -16.90
C GLU A 921 -35.01 5.50 -17.11
N TYR A 922 -34.54 6.11 -18.20
CA TYR A 922 -34.95 7.49 -18.52
C TYR A 922 -36.48 7.63 -18.59
N PHE A 923 -37.17 6.72 -19.30
CA PHE A 923 -38.62 6.80 -19.44
C PHE A 923 -39.34 6.52 -18.10
N ARG A 924 -38.80 5.64 -17.25
CA ARG A 924 -39.29 5.39 -15.89
C ARG A 924 -39.12 6.61 -14.97
N ASP A 925 -37.90 7.14 -14.89
CA ASP A 925 -37.47 8.03 -13.81
C ASP A 925 -37.64 9.52 -14.12
N GLU A 926 -37.57 9.90 -15.40
CA GLU A 926 -37.74 11.28 -15.86
C GLU A 926 -39.15 11.54 -16.41
N GLU A 927 -39.72 10.59 -17.18
CA GLU A 927 -41.05 10.72 -17.80
C GLU A 927 -42.17 10.00 -17.03
N GLY A 928 -41.86 9.25 -15.96
CA GLY A 928 -42.86 8.59 -15.11
C GLY A 928 -43.67 7.51 -15.84
N GLN A 929 -43.08 6.85 -16.83
CA GLN A 929 -43.76 5.86 -17.68
C GLN A 929 -43.60 4.44 -17.15
N ASP A 930 -44.57 3.60 -17.46
CA ASP A 930 -44.39 2.14 -17.41
C ASP A 930 -43.75 1.67 -18.72
N VAL A 931 -42.65 0.94 -18.60
CA VAL A 931 -41.78 0.56 -19.72
C VAL A 931 -41.63 -0.95 -19.78
N LEU A 932 -41.74 -1.51 -20.99
CA LEU A 932 -41.34 -2.89 -21.27
C LEU A 932 -39.89 -2.94 -21.73
N LEU A 933 -39.06 -3.74 -21.05
CA LEU A 933 -37.67 -4.01 -21.46
C LEU A 933 -37.52 -5.45 -21.96
N PHE A 934 -37.33 -5.61 -23.27
CA PHE A 934 -37.03 -6.90 -23.89
C PHE A 934 -35.53 -7.11 -23.99
N ILE A 935 -35.06 -8.27 -23.52
CA ILE A 935 -33.66 -8.70 -23.63
C ILE A 935 -33.64 -10.05 -24.35
N ASP A 936 -33.34 -10.05 -25.65
CA ASP A 936 -33.06 -11.26 -26.41
C ASP A 936 -31.59 -11.22 -26.86
N ASN A 937 -30.64 -11.97 -26.27
CA ASN A 937 -30.83 -13.05 -25.31
C ASN A 937 -30.01 -12.84 -24.02
N ILE A 938 -30.61 -13.01 -22.84
CA ILE A 938 -29.89 -12.82 -21.56
C ILE A 938 -28.78 -13.87 -21.36
N PHE A 939 -28.89 -15.05 -21.98
CA PHE A 939 -27.79 -16.03 -21.98
C PHE A 939 -26.57 -15.53 -22.77
N ARG A 940 -26.76 -14.73 -23.82
CA ARG A 940 -25.66 -14.15 -24.61
C ARG A 940 -24.92 -13.05 -23.86
N PHE A 941 -25.61 -12.29 -23.00
CA PHE A 941 -24.97 -11.37 -22.05
C PHE A 941 -24.00 -12.13 -21.13
N THR A 942 -24.47 -13.23 -20.53
CA THR A 942 -23.63 -14.11 -19.70
C THR A 942 -22.45 -14.71 -20.46
N GLN A 943 -22.68 -15.21 -21.69
CA GLN A 943 -21.60 -15.74 -22.53
C GLN A 943 -20.54 -14.68 -22.86
N ALA A 944 -20.96 -13.47 -23.24
CA ALA A 944 -20.06 -12.35 -23.49
C ALA A 944 -19.26 -11.97 -22.22
N GLY A 945 -19.89 -12.05 -21.03
CA GLY A 945 -19.20 -11.90 -19.75
C GLY A 945 -18.08 -12.91 -19.52
N SER A 946 -18.28 -14.19 -19.85
CA SER A 946 -17.22 -15.21 -19.79
C SER A 946 -16.06 -14.91 -20.77
N GLU A 947 -16.38 -14.54 -22.01
CA GLU A 947 -15.38 -14.17 -23.02
C GLU A 947 -14.55 -12.93 -22.61
N VAL A 948 -15.21 -11.87 -22.10
CA VAL A 948 -14.53 -10.69 -21.54
C VAL A 948 -13.67 -11.08 -20.33
N SER A 949 -14.17 -11.94 -19.44
CA SER A 949 -13.44 -12.41 -18.25
C SER A 949 -12.17 -13.17 -18.63
N ALA A 950 -12.22 -14.00 -19.67
CA ALA A 950 -11.05 -14.70 -20.21
C ALA A 950 -10.02 -13.71 -20.80
N LEU A 951 -10.47 -12.69 -21.56
CA LEU A 951 -9.60 -11.63 -22.09
C LEU A 951 -8.95 -10.77 -20.99
N LEU A 952 -9.63 -10.58 -19.86
CA LEU A 952 -9.06 -9.92 -18.68
C LEU A 952 -8.07 -10.81 -17.89
N GLY A 953 -7.93 -12.10 -18.24
CA GLY A 953 -7.05 -13.04 -17.56
C GLY A 953 -7.58 -13.55 -16.22
N ARG A 954 -8.89 -13.45 -15.97
CA ARG A 954 -9.53 -14.00 -14.76
C ARG A 954 -9.65 -15.52 -14.90
N ILE A 955 -9.34 -16.25 -13.83
CA ILE A 955 -9.53 -17.70 -13.79
C ILE A 955 -11.04 -18.02 -13.88
N PRO A 956 -11.50 -18.88 -14.80
CA PRO A 956 -12.90 -19.26 -14.88
C PRO A 956 -13.38 -19.98 -13.61
N SER A 957 -14.65 -19.83 -13.30
CA SER A 957 -15.35 -20.52 -12.21
C SER A 957 -16.00 -21.83 -12.73
N ALA A 958 -17.08 -22.29 -12.09
CA ALA A 958 -17.77 -23.51 -12.48
C ALA A 958 -18.20 -23.46 -13.96
N VAL A 959 -18.00 -24.58 -14.67
CA VAL A 959 -18.38 -24.78 -16.09
C VAL A 959 -17.76 -23.74 -17.06
N GLY A 960 -16.77 -22.95 -16.63
CA GLY A 960 -16.08 -21.97 -17.49
C GLY A 960 -16.68 -20.56 -17.52
N TYR A 961 -17.63 -20.24 -16.63
CA TYR A 961 -18.17 -18.88 -16.51
C TYR A 961 -17.29 -17.94 -15.69
N GLN A 962 -17.46 -16.63 -15.86
CA GLN A 962 -16.73 -15.62 -15.10
C GLN A 962 -17.02 -15.72 -13.59
N PRO A 963 -16.02 -15.53 -12.70
CA PRO A 963 -16.25 -15.58 -11.24
C PRO A 963 -17.16 -14.45 -10.72
N THR A 964 -17.44 -13.44 -11.56
CA THR A 964 -18.28 -12.28 -11.29
C THR A 964 -19.74 -12.46 -11.70
N LEU A 965 -20.12 -13.62 -12.27
CA LEU A 965 -21.42 -13.87 -12.92
C LEU A 965 -22.62 -13.44 -12.07
N ALA A 966 -22.66 -13.84 -10.80
CA ALA A 966 -23.76 -13.48 -9.89
C ALA A 966 -23.86 -11.98 -9.62
N VAL A 967 -22.73 -11.27 -9.59
CA VAL A 967 -22.67 -9.82 -9.35
C VAL A 967 -23.05 -9.05 -10.62
N ASP A 968 -22.48 -9.43 -11.77
CA ASP A 968 -22.77 -8.79 -13.07
C ASP A 968 -24.25 -8.94 -13.44
N MET A 969 -24.84 -10.12 -13.20
CA MET A 969 -26.27 -10.36 -13.36
C MET A 969 -27.09 -9.57 -12.34
N GLY A 970 -26.72 -9.62 -11.05
CA GLY A 970 -27.43 -8.92 -9.98
C GLY A 970 -27.54 -7.42 -10.21
N ILE A 971 -26.44 -6.73 -10.53
CA ILE A 971 -26.43 -5.28 -10.78
C ILE A 971 -27.40 -4.89 -11.92
N MET A 972 -27.46 -5.68 -12.99
CA MET A 972 -28.40 -5.44 -14.09
C MET A 972 -29.85 -5.75 -13.67
N GLN A 973 -30.08 -6.84 -12.96
CA GLN A 973 -31.44 -7.26 -12.58
C GLN A 973 -32.05 -6.34 -11.50
N GLU A 974 -31.28 -5.83 -10.54
CA GLU A 974 -31.84 -4.97 -9.47
C GLU A 974 -32.22 -3.56 -9.94
N ARG A 975 -31.68 -3.10 -11.08
CA ARG A 975 -32.13 -1.89 -11.78
C ARG A 975 -33.53 -2.05 -12.40
N ILE A 976 -33.96 -3.28 -12.68
CA ILE A 976 -35.29 -3.62 -13.20
C ILE A 976 -36.26 -3.73 -12.01
N THR A 977 -37.02 -2.67 -11.76
CA THR A 977 -37.97 -2.59 -10.62
C THR A 977 -39.04 -1.53 -10.84
N THR A 978 -40.08 -1.53 -10.00
CA THR A 978 -41.10 -0.47 -9.90
C THR A 978 -40.67 0.59 -8.90
N THR A 979 -40.69 1.85 -9.33
CA THR A 979 -40.49 3.03 -8.47
C THR A 979 -41.82 3.71 -8.16
N GLN A 980 -41.80 4.71 -7.27
CA GLN A 980 -42.96 5.58 -7.03
C GLN A 980 -43.40 6.41 -8.26
N LYS A 981 -42.58 6.49 -9.32
CA LYS A 981 -42.89 7.25 -10.56
C LYS A 981 -43.42 6.38 -11.70
N GLY A 982 -42.90 5.16 -11.84
CA GLY A 982 -43.19 4.24 -12.95
C GLY A 982 -42.41 2.92 -12.81
N SER A 983 -42.63 1.97 -13.71
CA SER A 983 -42.01 0.63 -13.65
C SER A 983 -41.22 0.25 -14.90
N ILE A 984 -40.21 -0.61 -14.75
CA ILE A 984 -39.61 -1.36 -15.87
C ILE A 984 -39.98 -2.82 -15.69
N THR A 985 -40.88 -3.33 -16.51
CA THR A 985 -41.21 -4.77 -16.56
C THR A 985 -40.36 -5.42 -17.63
N SER A 986 -39.58 -6.45 -17.30
CA SER A 986 -38.63 -7.05 -18.24
C SER A 986 -39.04 -8.43 -18.71
N VAL A 987 -39.00 -8.66 -20.03
CA VAL A 987 -39.19 -9.98 -20.65
C VAL A 987 -37.86 -10.41 -21.26
N GLN A 988 -37.28 -11.46 -20.69
CA GLN A 988 -35.93 -11.91 -20.99
C GLN A 988 -36.00 -13.28 -21.64
N ALA A 989 -35.55 -13.38 -22.88
CA ALA A 989 -35.49 -14.67 -23.55
C ALA A 989 -34.31 -15.47 -22.96
N VAL A 990 -34.61 -16.61 -22.36
CA VAL A 990 -33.60 -17.50 -21.76
C VAL A 990 -33.36 -18.70 -22.67
N TYR A 991 -32.09 -18.99 -22.93
CA TYR A 991 -31.64 -20.25 -23.53
C TYR A 991 -31.01 -21.12 -22.44
N VAL A 992 -31.41 -22.39 -22.37
CA VAL A 992 -30.86 -23.38 -21.44
C VAL A 992 -29.97 -24.33 -22.25
N PRO A 993 -28.63 -24.33 -22.04
CA PRO A 993 -27.74 -25.24 -22.75
C PRO A 993 -28.04 -26.70 -22.40
N ALA A 994 -28.18 -27.55 -23.41
CA ALA A 994 -28.42 -29.00 -23.26
C ALA A 994 -29.58 -29.38 -22.30
N ASP A 995 -30.56 -28.48 -22.13
CA ASP A 995 -31.66 -28.59 -21.16
C ASP A 995 -31.23 -28.76 -19.69
N ASP A 996 -29.97 -28.42 -19.36
CA ASP A 996 -29.44 -28.45 -17.99
C ASP A 996 -29.79 -27.17 -17.21
N LEU A 997 -30.86 -27.25 -16.41
CA LEU A 997 -31.28 -26.18 -15.50
C LEU A 997 -30.31 -25.93 -14.33
N THR A 998 -29.30 -26.79 -14.13
CA THR A 998 -28.27 -26.64 -13.10
C THR A 998 -27.02 -25.92 -13.60
N ASP A 999 -26.93 -25.61 -14.90
CA ASP A 999 -25.85 -24.76 -15.43
C ASP A 999 -25.82 -23.39 -14.72
N PRO A 1000 -24.65 -22.87 -14.32
CA PRO A 1000 -24.54 -21.63 -13.56
C PRO A 1000 -25.23 -20.41 -14.19
N ALA A 1001 -25.28 -20.31 -15.53
CA ALA A 1001 -25.85 -19.15 -16.22
C ALA A 1001 -27.39 -19.06 -16.09
N PRO A 1002 -28.18 -20.08 -16.49
CA PRO A 1002 -29.61 -20.08 -16.22
C PRO A 1002 -29.90 -20.12 -14.72
N ALA A 1003 -29.16 -20.90 -13.90
CA ALA A 1003 -29.37 -20.95 -12.45
C ALA A 1003 -29.27 -19.57 -11.76
N THR A 1004 -28.27 -18.77 -12.14
CA THR A 1004 -28.12 -17.39 -11.64
C THR A 1004 -29.27 -16.50 -12.12
N THR A 1005 -29.67 -16.62 -13.40
CA THR A 1005 -30.78 -15.83 -13.96
C THR A 1005 -32.10 -16.15 -13.26
N PHE A 1006 -32.39 -17.44 -13.02
CA PHE A 1006 -33.61 -17.93 -12.36
C PHE A 1006 -33.83 -17.33 -10.96
N ALA A 1007 -32.76 -17.02 -10.22
CA ALA A 1007 -32.88 -16.44 -8.88
C ALA A 1007 -33.65 -15.11 -8.87
N HIS A 1008 -33.50 -14.31 -9.93
CA HIS A 1008 -34.11 -12.98 -10.06
C HIS A 1008 -35.49 -13.00 -10.74
N LEU A 1009 -35.96 -14.11 -11.31
CA LEU A 1009 -37.24 -14.15 -12.06
C LEU A 1009 -38.47 -14.25 -11.13
N ASP A 1010 -39.49 -13.46 -11.44
CA ASP A 1010 -40.80 -13.47 -10.78
C ASP A 1010 -41.83 -14.35 -11.47
N ALA A 1011 -41.70 -14.48 -12.80
CA ALA A 1011 -42.53 -15.36 -13.61
C ALA A 1011 -41.71 -16.06 -14.70
N THR A 1012 -42.15 -17.26 -15.06
CA THR A 1012 -41.56 -18.13 -16.08
C THR A 1012 -42.66 -18.51 -17.05
N THR A 1013 -42.48 -18.18 -18.32
CA THR A 1013 -43.38 -18.56 -19.43
C THR A 1013 -42.65 -19.54 -20.34
N VAL A 1014 -43.16 -20.75 -20.47
CA VAL A 1014 -42.54 -21.83 -21.25
C VAL A 1014 -43.30 -22.01 -22.55
N LEU A 1015 -42.68 -21.70 -23.69
CA LEU A 1015 -43.23 -22.05 -25.00
C LEU A 1015 -42.81 -23.47 -25.39
N SER A 1016 -43.74 -24.41 -25.29
CA SER A 1016 -43.50 -25.85 -25.46
C SER A 1016 -43.69 -26.28 -26.90
N ARG A 1017 -42.74 -27.10 -27.40
CA ARG A 1017 -42.84 -27.70 -28.73
C ARG A 1017 -44.07 -28.61 -28.85
N GLY A 1018 -44.41 -29.36 -27.81
CA GLY A 1018 -45.58 -30.25 -27.84
C GLY A 1018 -46.90 -29.51 -28.03
N ILE A 1019 -47.04 -28.30 -27.48
CA ILE A 1019 -48.22 -27.45 -27.69
C ILE A 1019 -48.24 -26.86 -29.12
N SER A 1020 -47.08 -26.48 -29.65
CA SER A 1020 -46.92 -26.01 -31.04
C SER A 1020 -47.19 -27.11 -32.07
N GLU A 1021 -46.79 -28.36 -31.80
CA GLU A 1021 -47.08 -29.55 -32.64
C GLU A 1021 -48.57 -29.91 -32.65
N LEU A 1022 -49.32 -29.61 -31.58
CA LEU A 1022 -50.78 -29.68 -31.54
C LEU A 1022 -51.47 -28.51 -32.28
N GLY A 1023 -50.71 -27.56 -32.83
CA GLY A 1023 -51.22 -26.39 -33.56
C GLY A 1023 -51.84 -25.31 -32.67
N ILE A 1024 -51.57 -25.34 -31.36
CA ILE A 1024 -52.14 -24.41 -30.37
C ILE A 1024 -51.19 -23.22 -30.19
N TYR A 1025 -51.70 -22.01 -30.45
CA TYR A 1025 -50.93 -20.76 -30.35
C TYR A 1025 -51.66 -19.71 -29.49
N PRO A 1026 -50.97 -18.96 -28.61
CA PRO A 1026 -49.54 -19.07 -28.30
C PRO A 1026 -49.20 -20.42 -27.64
N ALA A 1027 -48.01 -20.96 -27.91
CA ALA A 1027 -47.61 -22.31 -27.52
C ALA A 1027 -47.20 -22.43 -26.04
N VAL A 1028 -47.83 -21.67 -25.14
CA VAL A 1028 -47.51 -21.60 -23.71
C VAL A 1028 -47.95 -22.89 -23.02
N ASP A 1029 -47.04 -23.54 -22.29
CA ASP A 1029 -47.35 -24.70 -21.46
C ASP A 1029 -48.02 -24.24 -20.14
N PRO A 1030 -49.25 -24.68 -19.84
CA PRO A 1030 -50.01 -24.26 -18.66
C PRO A 1030 -49.56 -24.91 -17.34
N LEU A 1031 -48.71 -25.94 -17.38
CA LEU A 1031 -48.21 -26.66 -16.20
C LEU A 1031 -46.75 -26.28 -15.88
N ASP A 1032 -45.93 -26.06 -16.91
CA ASP A 1032 -44.53 -25.67 -16.74
C ASP A 1032 -44.35 -24.14 -16.58
N SER A 1033 -45.31 -23.32 -17.02
CA SER A 1033 -45.33 -21.86 -16.75
C SER A 1033 -45.82 -21.54 -15.34
N LYS A 1034 -45.17 -20.61 -14.64
CA LYS A 1034 -45.38 -20.31 -13.22
C LYS A 1034 -45.17 -18.83 -12.92
N SER A 1035 -45.84 -18.29 -11.90
CA SER A 1035 -45.64 -16.90 -11.44
C SER A 1035 -45.76 -16.80 -9.92
N ARG A 1036 -44.92 -15.96 -9.30
CA ARG A 1036 -45.03 -15.57 -7.88
C ARG A 1036 -46.30 -14.76 -7.59
N MET A 1037 -46.92 -14.15 -8.61
CA MET A 1037 -48.15 -13.36 -8.47
C MET A 1037 -49.40 -14.24 -8.33
N LEU A 1038 -49.33 -15.54 -8.63
CA LEU A 1038 -50.46 -16.48 -8.46
C LEU A 1038 -50.63 -16.88 -6.98
N ASP A 1039 -50.87 -15.89 -6.14
CA ASP A 1039 -51.17 -16.01 -4.70
C ASP A 1039 -52.55 -15.40 -4.43
N PRO A 1040 -53.45 -16.06 -3.66
CA PRO A 1040 -54.81 -15.55 -3.43
C PRO A 1040 -54.85 -14.19 -2.72
N ARG A 1041 -53.74 -13.75 -2.09
CA ARG A 1041 -53.59 -12.41 -1.49
C ARG A 1041 -53.31 -11.31 -2.51
N ILE A 1042 -52.84 -11.67 -3.71
CA ILE A 1042 -52.47 -10.74 -4.79
C ILE A 1042 -53.57 -10.72 -5.87
N VAL A 1043 -53.85 -11.87 -6.49
CA VAL A 1043 -54.86 -11.98 -7.57
C VAL A 1043 -56.30 -12.13 -7.05
N GLY A 1044 -56.47 -12.35 -5.74
CA GLY A 1044 -57.76 -12.63 -5.13
C GLY A 1044 -58.19 -14.10 -5.27
N GLN A 1045 -59.09 -14.52 -4.40
CA GLN A 1045 -59.49 -15.93 -4.27
C GLN A 1045 -60.14 -16.49 -5.56
N ASP A 1046 -61.00 -15.72 -6.24
CA ASP A 1046 -61.75 -16.21 -7.40
C ASP A 1046 -60.85 -16.49 -8.62
N HIS A 1047 -59.82 -15.67 -8.82
CA HIS A 1047 -58.78 -15.92 -9.83
C HIS A 1047 -57.96 -17.15 -9.45
N TYR A 1048 -57.43 -17.18 -8.22
CA TYR A 1048 -56.57 -18.27 -7.74
C TYR A 1048 -57.27 -19.64 -7.81
N ASP A 1049 -58.52 -19.74 -7.36
CA ASP A 1049 -59.29 -20.98 -7.40
C ASP A 1049 -59.57 -21.43 -8.84
N THR A 1050 -59.91 -20.49 -9.74
CA THR A 1050 -60.14 -20.77 -11.16
C THR A 1050 -58.85 -21.30 -11.83
N ALA A 1051 -57.73 -20.60 -11.66
CA ALA A 1051 -56.44 -21.00 -12.21
C ALA A 1051 -55.96 -22.35 -11.66
N THR A 1052 -56.04 -22.55 -10.34
CA THR A 1052 -55.69 -23.81 -9.68
C THR A 1052 -56.53 -24.97 -10.21
N ARG A 1053 -57.85 -24.76 -10.43
CA ARG A 1053 -58.71 -25.82 -10.94
C ARG A 1053 -58.46 -26.14 -12.42
N VAL A 1054 -58.10 -25.16 -13.25
CA VAL A 1054 -57.61 -25.41 -14.62
C VAL A 1054 -56.35 -26.28 -14.60
N GLN A 1055 -55.36 -25.94 -13.76
CA GLN A 1055 -54.11 -26.71 -13.64
C GLN A 1055 -54.37 -28.14 -13.15
N GLN A 1056 -55.25 -28.32 -12.15
CA GLN A 1056 -55.67 -29.65 -11.69
C GLN A 1056 -56.27 -30.48 -12.83
N MET A 1057 -57.25 -29.94 -13.56
CA MET A 1057 -57.90 -30.69 -14.65
C MET A 1057 -56.93 -31.04 -15.79
N LEU A 1058 -55.96 -30.18 -16.10
CA LEU A 1058 -54.93 -30.46 -17.10
C LEU A 1058 -53.90 -31.49 -16.60
N GLN A 1059 -53.59 -31.53 -15.30
CA GLN A 1059 -52.72 -32.52 -14.68
C GLN A 1059 -53.41 -33.89 -14.51
N GLU A 1060 -54.71 -33.89 -14.18
CA GLU A 1060 -55.60 -35.05 -14.22
C GLU A 1060 -55.62 -35.62 -15.65
N TYR A 1061 -55.87 -34.78 -16.66
CA TYR A 1061 -55.83 -35.18 -18.07
C TYR A 1061 -54.47 -35.75 -18.51
N LYS A 1062 -53.34 -35.13 -18.14
CA LYS A 1062 -52.00 -35.65 -18.44
C LYS A 1062 -51.77 -37.05 -17.85
N SER A 1063 -52.29 -37.30 -16.65
CA SER A 1063 -52.24 -38.64 -16.01
C SER A 1063 -53.14 -39.67 -16.71
N LEU A 1064 -54.27 -39.22 -17.28
CA LEU A 1064 -55.18 -40.07 -18.04
C LEU A 1064 -54.72 -40.32 -19.49
N GLN A 1065 -53.90 -39.44 -20.08
CA GLN A 1065 -53.36 -39.61 -21.45
C GLN A 1065 -52.59 -40.92 -21.62
N ASP A 1066 -51.74 -41.29 -20.66
CA ASP A 1066 -50.99 -42.55 -20.67
C ASP A 1066 -51.93 -43.77 -20.65
N ILE A 1067 -53.03 -43.68 -19.90
CA ILE A 1067 -54.05 -44.74 -19.83
C ILE A 1067 -54.81 -44.84 -21.16
N ILE A 1068 -55.25 -43.71 -21.72
CA ILE A 1068 -55.94 -43.63 -23.03
C ILE A 1068 -55.06 -44.21 -24.15
N ALA A 1069 -53.75 -43.93 -24.13
CA ALA A 1069 -52.81 -44.42 -25.13
C ALA A 1069 -52.61 -45.95 -25.09
N ILE A 1070 -52.83 -46.60 -23.94
CA ILE A 1070 -52.65 -48.03 -23.74
C ILE A 1070 -53.98 -48.81 -23.87
N LEU A 1071 -55.05 -48.32 -23.26
CA LEU A 1071 -56.33 -49.03 -23.11
C LEU A 1071 -57.46 -48.46 -23.99
N GLY A 1072 -57.30 -47.25 -24.55
CA GLY A 1072 -58.36 -46.56 -25.29
C GLY A 1072 -59.27 -45.70 -24.39
N MET A 1073 -60.10 -44.88 -25.03
CA MET A 1073 -60.96 -43.90 -24.34
C MET A 1073 -62.20 -44.54 -23.69
N ASP A 1074 -62.65 -45.70 -24.19
CA ASP A 1074 -63.88 -46.36 -23.75
C ASP A 1074 -63.77 -46.99 -22.35
N GLU A 1075 -62.56 -47.42 -21.97
CA GLU A 1075 -62.22 -48.07 -20.68
C GLU A 1075 -62.11 -47.08 -19.49
N LEU A 1076 -62.24 -45.78 -19.75
CA LEU A 1076 -62.30 -44.75 -18.70
C LEU A 1076 -63.68 -44.75 -18.00
N SER A 1077 -63.73 -44.33 -16.73
CA SER A 1077 -65.01 -44.06 -16.09
C SER A 1077 -65.69 -42.85 -16.74
N GLU A 1078 -67.03 -42.77 -16.67
CA GLU A 1078 -67.78 -41.63 -17.24
C GLU A 1078 -67.35 -40.28 -16.62
N ALA A 1079 -66.87 -40.27 -15.38
CA ALA A 1079 -66.29 -39.08 -14.75
C ALA A 1079 -64.92 -38.71 -15.33
N ASP A 1080 -64.07 -39.71 -15.65
CA ASP A 1080 -62.77 -39.49 -16.28
C ASP A 1080 -62.92 -39.04 -17.74
N LYS A 1081 -63.89 -39.61 -18.49
CA LYS A 1081 -64.24 -39.17 -19.85
C LYS A 1081 -64.64 -37.70 -19.86
N LEU A 1082 -65.53 -37.28 -18.95
CA LEU A 1082 -65.95 -35.89 -18.81
C LEU A 1082 -64.78 -34.96 -18.44
N THR A 1083 -63.88 -35.41 -17.56
CA THR A 1083 -62.63 -34.69 -17.22
C THR A 1083 -61.74 -34.51 -18.46
N VAL A 1084 -61.56 -35.55 -19.27
CA VAL A 1084 -60.78 -35.52 -20.52
C VAL A 1084 -61.39 -34.56 -21.54
N GLU A 1085 -62.71 -34.61 -21.77
CA GLU A 1085 -63.39 -33.71 -22.71
C GLU A 1085 -63.27 -32.24 -22.29
N ARG A 1086 -63.55 -31.92 -21.01
CA ARG A 1086 -63.38 -30.56 -20.49
C ARG A 1086 -61.93 -30.10 -20.53
N ALA A 1087 -60.96 -30.96 -20.20
CA ALA A 1087 -59.54 -30.64 -20.30
C ALA A 1087 -59.09 -30.36 -21.74
N ARG A 1088 -59.58 -31.11 -22.73
CA ARG A 1088 -59.33 -30.84 -24.16
C ARG A 1088 -59.97 -29.53 -24.65
N LYS A 1089 -61.12 -29.15 -24.11
CA LYS A 1089 -61.75 -27.84 -24.35
C LYS A 1089 -60.90 -26.72 -23.73
N LEU A 1090 -60.48 -26.86 -22.47
CA LEU A 1090 -59.58 -25.93 -21.77
C LEU A 1090 -58.25 -25.75 -22.50
N GLN A 1091 -57.59 -26.84 -22.91
CA GLN A 1091 -56.31 -26.81 -23.63
C GLN A 1091 -56.41 -26.01 -24.94
N ARG A 1092 -57.50 -26.18 -25.69
CA ARG A 1092 -57.75 -25.36 -26.89
C ARG A 1092 -58.15 -23.94 -26.55
N PHE A 1093 -58.93 -23.71 -25.50
CA PHE A 1093 -59.36 -22.36 -25.09
C PHE A 1093 -58.23 -21.46 -24.58
N LEU A 1094 -57.07 -22.04 -24.21
CA LEU A 1094 -55.85 -21.28 -23.95
C LEU A 1094 -55.24 -20.65 -25.22
N SER A 1095 -55.62 -21.10 -26.43
CA SER A 1095 -55.26 -20.42 -27.67
C SER A 1095 -55.98 -19.09 -27.85
N GLN A 1096 -55.33 -18.17 -28.57
CA GLN A 1096 -55.83 -16.82 -28.79
C GLN A 1096 -55.32 -16.26 -30.13
N PRO A 1097 -56.19 -15.62 -30.94
CA PRO A 1097 -55.74 -14.95 -32.15
C PRO A 1097 -54.97 -13.68 -31.80
N PHE A 1098 -53.70 -13.62 -32.20
CA PHE A 1098 -52.81 -12.47 -32.04
C PHE A 1098 -52.92 -11.52 -33.23
N THR A 1099 -52.89 -10.22 -32.95
CA THR A 1099 -52.91 -9.14 -33.94
C THR A 1099 -51.74 -9.25 -34.90
N VAL A 1100 -50.53 -9.40 -34.37
CA VAL A 1100 -49.30 -9.49 -35.19
C VAL A 1100 -49.25 -10.78 -36.02
N ALA A 1101 -50.00 -11.82 -35.60
CA ALA A 1101 -50.13 -13.08 -36.34
C ALA A 1101 -51.24 -13.09 -37.39
N GLN A 1102 -52.02 -12.00 -37.54
CA GLN A 1102 -53.16 -11.95 -38.48
C GLN A 1102 -52.71 -12.13 -39.94
N VAL A 1103 -51.53 -11.65 -40.31
CA VAL A 1103 -50.93 -11.80 -41.66
C VAL A 1103 -50.69 -13.29 -42.01
N PHE A 1104 -50.31 -14.10 -41.02
CA PHE A 1104 -50.01 -15.53 -41.20
C PHE A 1104 -51.24 -16.43 -41.02
N THR A 1105 -52.16 -16.06 -40.11
CA THR A 1105 -53.31 -16.91 -39.73
C THR A 1105 -54.59 -16.58 -40.49
N GLY A 1106 -54.73 -15.35 -41.02
CA GLY A 1106 -55.97 -14.83 -41.58
C GLY A 1106 -57.09 -14.58 -40.55
N ILE A 1107 -56.81 -14.75 -39.25
CA ILE A 1107 -57.77 -14.54 -38.15
C ILE A 1107 -57.51 -13.18 -37.52
N GLU A 1108 -58.56 -12.38 -37.33
CA GLU A 1108 -58.47 -11.08 -36.67
C GLU A 1108 -58.05 -11.22 -35.20
N GLY A 1109 -57.04 -10.44 -34.79
CA GLY A 1109 -56.51 -10.47 -33.42
C GLY A 1109 -57.54 -10.04 -32.37
N LYS A 1110 -57.50 -10.64 -31.18
CA LYS A 1110 -58.34 -10.25 -30.04
C LYS A 1110 -57.51 -10.04 -28.78
N LEU A 1111 -57.68 -8.87 -28.17
CA LEU A 1111 -57.28 -8.58 -26.80
C LEU A 1111 -58.44 -8.95 -25.87
N VAL A 1112 -58.18 -9.68 -24.78
CA VAL A 1112 -59.23 -10.22 -23.88
C VAL A 1112 -59.06 -9.67 -22.47
N ASP A 1113 -60.13 -9.16 -21.88
CA ASP A 1113 -60.13 -8.67 -20.50
C ASP A 1113 -59.96 -9.82 -19.48
N LEU A 1114 -59.25 -9.54 -18.37
CA LEU A 1114 -59.02 -10.52 -17.30
C LEU A 1114 -60.33 -11.03 -16.67
N LYS A 1115 -61.33 -10.15 -16.50
CA LYS A 1115 -62.63 -10.52 -15.93
C LYS A 1115 -63.38 -11.51 -16.83
N ASP A 1116 -63.36 -11.27 -18.14
CA ASP A 1116 -63.97 -12.16 -19.13
C ASP A 1116 -63.19 -13.47 -19.24
N THR A 1117 -61.87 -13.44 -19.08
CA THR A 1117 -61.02 -14.63 -18.98
C THR A 1117 -61.45 -15.50 -17.80
N ILE A 1118 -61.46 -14.97 -16.58
CA ILE A 1118 -61.87 -15.72 -15.37
C ILE A 1118 -63.29 -16.27 -15.52
N ARG A 1119 -64.26 -15.46 -15.97
CA ARG A 1119 -65.64 -15.91 -16.23
C ARG A 1119 -65.67 -17.08 -17.22
N SER A 1120 -64.99 -16.94 -18.36
CA SER A 1120 -64.99 -17.92 -19.43
C SER A 1120 -64.44 -19.27 -18.98
N PHE A 1121 -63.31 -19.28 -18.29
CA PHE A 1121 -62.71 -20.51 -17.76
C PHE A 1121 -63.61 -21.15 -16.68
N LYS A 1122 -64.22 -20.35 -15.81
CA LYS A 1122 -65.15 -20.83 -14.77
C LYS A 1122 -66.39 -21.51 -15.35
N SER A 1123 -67.00 -20.95 -16.41
CA SER A 1123 -68.12 -21.58 -17.14
C SER A 1123 -67.74 -22.93 -17.78
N ILE A 1124 -66.52 -23.08 -18.31
CA ILE A 1124 -66.04 -24.36 -18.86
C ILE A 1124 -65.86 -25.39 -17.74
N ILE A 1125 -65.23 -25.02 -16.62
CA ILE A 1125 -65.01 -25.90 -15.46
C ILE A 1125 -66.35 -26.37 -14.85
N ALA A 1126 -67.33 -25.47 -14.77
CA ALA A 1126 -68.68 -25.75 -14.25
C ALA A 1126 -69.51 -26.68 -15.15
N GLY A 1127 -69.11 -26.90 -16.41
CA GLY A 1127 -69.84 -27.73 -17.38
C GLY A 1127 -70.92 -27.00 -18.18
N GLU A 1128 -70.98 -25.66 -18.11
CA GLU A 1128 -71.97 -24.85 -18.84
C GLU A 1128 -71.78 -24.88 -20.36
N CYS A 1129 -70.73 -25.54 -20.85
CA CYS A 1129 -70.30 -25.61 -22.24
C CYS A 1129 -69.98 -27.06 -22.68
N ASP A 1130 -70.50 -28.06 -21.96
CA ASP A 1130 -70.31 -29.47 -22.27
C ASP A 1130 -70.97 -29.87 -23.60
N ASP A 1131 -72.06 -29.19 -23.96
CA ASP A 1131 -72.82 -29.30 -25.22
C ASP A 1131 -72.05 -28.86 -26.49
N LEU A 1132 -70.99 -28.06 -26.35
CA LEU A 1132 -70.25 -27.51 -27.49
C LEU A 1132 -69.12 -28.45 -27.99
N PRO A 1133 -68.87 -28.53 -29.30
CA PRO A 1133 -67.78 -29.34 -29.86
C PRO A 1133 -66.39 -28.78 -29.52
N GLU A 1134 -65.40 -29.66 -29.32
CA GLU A 1134 -64.02 -29.27 -28.94
C GLU A 1134 -63.40 -28.17 -29.84
N GLY A 1135 -63.68 -28.20 -31.16
CA GLY A 1135 -63.17 -27.23 -32.13
C GLY A 1135 -63.72 -25.80 -31.98
N ALA A 1136 -64.81 -25.60 -31.23
CA ALA A 1136 -65.36 -24.29 -30.94
C ALA A 1136 -64.43 -23.41 -30.09
N PHE A 1137 -63.59 -24.04 -29.27
CA PHE A 1137 -62.69 -23.39 -28.31
C PHE A 1137 -61.33 -22.99 -28.91
N TYR A 1138 -61.04 -23.35 -30.16
CA TYR A 1138 -59.77 -23.05 -30.82
C TYR A 1138 -59.76 -21.64 -31.43
N MET A 1139 -58.72 -20.85 -31.18
CA MET A 1139 -58.48 -19.50 -31.72
C MET A 1139 -59.70 -18.58 -31.59
N VAL A 1140 -60.16 -18.43 -30.35
CA VAL A 1140 -61.26 -17.52 -29.95
C VAL A 1140 -60.85 -16.68 -28.74
N GLY A 1141 -61.52 -15.55 -28.52
CA GLY A 1141 -61.30 -14.69 -27.36
C GLY A 1141 -62.04 -15.20 -26.13
N ASP A 1142 -63.24 -14.66 -25.93
CA ASP A 1142 -64.18 -14.98 -24.84
C ASP A 1142 -65.02 -16.26 -25.09
N ILE A 1143 -65.79 -16.67 -24.07
CA ILE A 1143 -66.67 -17.85 -24.15
C ILE A 1143 -67.85 -17.64 -25.10
N GLU A 1144 -68.28 -16.41 -25.30
CA GLU A 1144 -69.35 -16.02 -26.23
C GLU A 1144 -68.91 -16.24 -27.69
N SER A 1145 -67.65 -15.93 -28.02
CA SER A 1145 -67.02 -16.29 -29.30
C SER A 1145 -66.97 -17.80 -29.50
N ALA A 1146 -66.69 -18.58 -28.44
CA ALA A 1146 -66.70 -20.03 -28.49
C ALA A 1146 -68.12 -20.58 -28.74
N ARG A 1147 -69.14 -20.06 -28.05
CA ARG A 1147 -70.56 -20.43 -28.28
C ARG A 1147 -70.99 -20.17 -29.72
N SER A 1148 -70.77 -18.95 -30.24
CA SER A 1148 -71.14 -18.61 -31.63
C SER A 1148 -70.38 -19.45 -32.68
N LYS A 1149 -69.14 -19.85 -32.39
CA LYS A 1149 -68.37 -20.77 -33.24
C LYS A 1149 -68.90 -22.21 -33.15
N GLY A 1150 -69.29 -22.66 -31.96
CA GLY A 1150 -69.88 -23.97 -31.71
C GLY A 1150 -71.24 -24.13 -32.41
N GLU A 1151 -72.13 -23.14 -32.30
CA GLU A 1151 -73.42 -23.10 -33.01
C GLU A 1151 -73.25 -23.26 -34.52
N LYS A 1152 -72.24 -22.58 -35.12
CA LYS A 1152 -71.93 -22.73 -36.55
C LYS A 1152 -71.42 -24.12 -36.90
N ILE A 1153 -70.50 -24.67 -36.11
CA ILE A 1153 -69.97 -26.03 -36.32
C ILE A 1153 -71.09 -27.07 -36.24
N LEU A 1154 -71.98 -26.95 -35.24
CA LEU A 1154 -73.14 -27.84 -35.09
C LEU A 1154 -74.12 -27.68 -36.26
N ALA A 1155 -74.48 -26.46 -36.65
CA ALA A 1155 -75.37 -26.20 -37.78
C ALA A 1155 -74.80 -26.61 -39.15
N ASP A 1156 -73.47 -26.69 -39.30
CA ASP A 1156 -72.83 -27.20 -40.51
C ASP A 1156 -72.66 -28.73 -40.48
N LEU A 1157 -72.51 -29.34 -39.30
CA LEU A 1157 -72.61 -30.79 -39.12
C LEU A 1157 -74.03 -31.29 -39.42
N GLU A 1158 -75.07 -30.60 -38.94
CA GLU A 1158 -76.49 -30.90 -39.23
C GLU A 1158 -76.88 -30.72 -40.71
N LYS A 1159 -76.07 -29.99 -41.50
CA LYS A 1159 -76.20 -29.93 -42.98
C LYS A 1159 -75.38 -30.99 -43.71
N SER A 1160 -74.44 -31.64 -43.02
CA SER A 1160 -73.48 -32.61 -43.58
C SER A 1160 -73.84 -34.07 -43.24
N SER A 1161 -74.77 -34.26 -42.31
CA SER A 1161 -75.44 -35.52 -41.93
C SER A 1161 -76.82 -35.65 -42.58
#